data_AF-A0A7R9DBV8-F1
#
_entry.id   AF-A0A7R9DBV8-F1
#
_cell.length_a   1.000
_cell.length_b   1.000
_cell.length_c   1.000
_cell.angle_alpha   90.00
_cell.angle_beta   90.00
_cell.angle_gamma   90.00
#
_symmetry.space_group_name_H-M   'P 1'
#
loop_
_entity.id
_entity.type
_entity.pdbx_description
1 polymer ?
#
loop_
_entity_poly.entity_id
_entity_poly.type
_entity_poly.pdbx_seq_one_letter_code
_entity_poly.pdbx_strand_id
1 'polypeptide(L)'
;MPLKGNGGWVRSPPDSPVGEWNFEIETKSKVDRRSPASLYKFPSKFYLLFNPWAKGNLTLSLTASRDALFNPWDKDDHVYMEDKHLLDEYVVNDVGKIWVGPYGTSRGREWVFGQFDDCVLPACMVMLDRAAGAGTLKRGDPIAVTRAISRITHTHARGLDLAPAGRSHRAPEPHPDEAGLRPWPGALAPNRHRLPPRSSVSSGGAHHTVSDASVDKCWGVVIADAPYDRVNSNDEDVSVAGVIHGRWDGDYKDGTAPAAWTGSVAILEEYLTTGKEVKYGQCWVFAGVVTTVCRALGIPSRVVSNLVSAHDANSSLTVDRYYDLNNEELDYDPTNWEGEDSIWNYHVWNDVWMARPDLPLGYGGWQAIDATPQETSLGFFQCGPASLEAIKCGAVGFSYDVPFLLASVNADLFRWKEDPESDRGYTKISSNKYHIGRVIFTKAPWLFDPNGDKDREDITNQYKAEEGSATERLALMNAVRGVERAKRFYELPSISREELEFELVDLDKVNIGESFNVVVNINNKSNSVKTVKAILSAASVYYTGIKAHLIKKASGDFQVQPKSKELLKLTVKPEDYLDKLVEYCNMKIYALATVTDTNETWGEEDDFQIIKPKLDIKVSESLPVNQPTVVKFSFTNPLKITLTKCQFKYEGPGVTRNKTIPYRDIRAGELVVLEHRFTPMRAGAQKLVATFSSTELLDITGAASIDVYDDTEE
;
A
#
# COMPACT_ATOMS: atom_id res chain seq x y z
N MET A 1 59.46 10.24 -24.38
CA MET A 1 58.69 9.62 -25.49
C MET A 1 59.01 8.13 -25.49
N PRO A 2 58.06 7.19 -25.72
CA PRO A 2 56.78 7.25 -26.46
C PRO A 2 55.54 7.15 -25.54
N LEU A 3 54.50 7.98 -25.70
CA LEU A 3 53.31 7.93 -26.58
C LEU A 3 52.18 7.00 -26.09
N LYS A 4 51.19 7.69 -25.50
CA LYS A 4 49.83 7.30 -25.10
C LYS A 4 49.08 6.49 -26.17
N GLY A 5 48.47 5.38 -25.74
CA GLY A 5 47.24 4.83 -26.31
C GLY A 5 46.13 4.98 -25.28
N ASN A 6 45.10 5.78 -25.61
CA ASN A 6 43.95 6.07 -24.76
C ASN A 6 43.09 4.81 -24.52
N GLY A 7 43.42 4.03 -23.49
CA GLY A 7 42.44 3.16 -22.85
C GLY A 7 41.68 3.97 -21.82
N GLY A 8 40.58 4.58 -22.23
CA GLY A 8 39.67 5.26 -21.30
C GLY A 8 39.02 4.23 -20.38
N TRP A 9 39.46 4.18 -19.12
CA TRP A 9 38.65 3.57 -18.08
C TRP A 9 37.44 4.48 -17.86
N VAL A 10 36.24 3.99 -18.18
CA VAL A 10 35.01 4.64 -17.74
C VAL A 10 34.79 4.19 -16.30
N ARG A 11 35.00 5.10 -15.35
CA ARG A 11 34.40 4.99 -14.02
C ARG A 11 32.99 5.56 -14.14
N SER A 12 31.96 4.79 -13.85
CA SER A 12 30.63 5.35 -13.61
C SER A 12 30.74 6.33 -12.43
N PRO A 13 30.20 7.56 -12.54
CA PRO A 13 29.89 8.33 -11.35
C PRO A 13 28.87 7.52 -10.53
N PRO A 14 28.97 7.46 -9.20
CA PRO A 14 27.95 6.88 -8.32
C PRO A 14 26.55 7.49 -8.47
N ASP A 15 26.42 8.55 -9.28
CA ASP A 15 25.33 9.51 -9.15
C ASP A 15 24.19 9.31 -10.15
N SER A 16 24.27 8.39 -11.12
CA SER A 16 23.21 8.28 -12.15
C SER A 16 23.18 6.92 -12.91
N PRO A 17 22.27 6.01 -12.52
CA PRO A 17 21.94 4.74 -13.14
C PRO A 17 20.64 4.73 -13.98
N VAL A 18 19.77 5.73 -13.98
CA VAL A 18 18.47 5.60 -14.70
C VAL A 18 18.33 6.57 -15.90
N GLY A 19 18.36 6.06 -17.16
CA GLY A 19 18.21 6.86 -18.39
C GLY A 19 18.08 6.10 -19.74
N GLU A 20 17.89 6.85 -20.84
CA GLU A 20 17.70 6.37 -22.24
C GLU A 20 19.01 6.39 -23.07
N TRP A 21 19.19 5.42 -23.99
CA TRP A 21 20.42 5.30 -24.80
C TRP A 21 20.20 5.23 -26.32
N ASN A 22 21.18 5.73 -27.08
CA ASN A 22 21.35 5.49 -28.53
C ASN A 22 22.51 4.49 -28.77
N PHE A 23 22.33 3.46 -29.61
CA PHE A 23 23.39 2.47 -29.88
C PHE A 23 24.10 2.83 -31.17
N GLU A 24 25.42 3.02 -31.09
CA GLU A 24 26.26 3.17 -32.26
C GLU A 24 27.33 2.08 -32.24
N ILE A 25 27.31 1.17 -33.22
CA ILE A 25 28.34 0.15 -33.41
C ILE A 25 29.35 0.68 -34.43
N GLU A 26 30.55 0.98 -33.95
CA GLU A 26 31.69 1.25 -34.83
C GLU A 26 32.39 -0.08 -35.17
N THR A 27 32.33 -0.48 -36.43
CA THR A 27 32.99 -1.71 -36.92
C THR A 27 34.18 -1.38 -37.81
N LYS A 28 35.26 -2.16 -37.68
CA LYS A 28 36.47 -1.99 -38.50
C LYS A 28 36.91 -3.32 -39.08
N SER A 29 37.18 -3.35 -40.38
CA SER A 29 37.64 -4.56 -41.07
C SER A 29 38.99 -5.02 -40.49
N LYS A 30 39.10 -6.32 -40.15
CA LYS A 30 40.37 -6.93 -39.74
C LYS A 30 41.39 -6.99 -40.88
N VAL A 31 40.92 -7.01 -42.12
CA VAL A 31 41.74 -7.20 -43.33
C VAL A 31 42.26 -5.87 -43.87
N ASP A 32 41.48 -4.80 -43.76
CA ASP A 32 41.89 -3.46 -44.19
C ASP A 32 41.79 -2.46 -43.04
N ARG A 33 42.87 -2.36 -42.26
CA ARG A 33 42.96 -1.46 -41.10
C ARG A 33 43.00 0.04 -41.46
N ARG A 34 43.18 0.39 -42.75
CA ARG A 34 43.23 1.78 -43.23
C ARG A 34 41.86 2.30 -43.65
N SER A 35 40.88 1.42 -43.83
CA SER A 35 39.50 1.83 -44.11
C SER A 35 38.88 2.55 -42.90
N PRO A 36 38.12 3.64 -43.12
CA PRO A 36 37.38 4.30 -42.05
C PRO A 36 36.37 3.32 -41.44
N ALA A 37 36.13 3.45 -40.14
CA ALA A 37 35.21 2.56 -39.47
C ALA A 37 33.78 2.77 -39.98
N SER A 38 33.05 1.67 -40.13
CA SER A 38 31.64 1.69 -40.50
C SER A 38 30.81 1.87 -39.24
N LEU A 39 30.09 2.99 -39.17
CA LEU A 39 29.21 3.31 -38.06
C LEU A 39 27.80 2.79 -38.37
N TYR A 40 27.33 1.83 -37.59
CA TYR A 40 25.95 1.37 -37.61
C TYR A 40 25.20 2.01 -36.45
N LYS A 41 24.19 2.82 -36.75
CA LYS A 41 23.28 3.36 -35.74
C LYS A 41 22.09 2.42 -35.63
N PHE A 42 21.88 1.84 -34.46
CA PHE A 42 20.67 1.06 -34.23
C PHE A 42 19.47 2.02 -34.30
N PRO A 43 18.43 1.70 -35.09
CA PRO A 43 17.33 2.63 -35.33
C PRO A 43 16.43 2.83 -34.09
N SER A 44 16.42 1.86 -33.18
CA SER A 44 15.62 1.88 -31.96
C SER A 44 16.42 2.34 -30.74
N LYS A 45 15.74 2.97 -29.79
CA LYS A 45 16.28 3.18 -28.44
C LYS A 45 16.27 1.85 -27.68
N PHE A 46 17.15 1.70 -26.69
CA PHE A 46 17.20 0.53 -25.82
C PHE A 46 17.68 0.94 -24.43
N TYR A 47 17.37 0.13 -23.42
CA TYR A 47 17.84 0.30 -22.06
C TYR A 47 18.82 -0.82 -21.73
N LEU A 48 19.93 -0.49 -21.07
CA LEU A 48 20.97 -1.47 -20.78
C LEU A 48 21.07 -1.74 -19.27
N LEU A 49 20.77 -2.98 -18.88
CA LEU A 49 21.05 -3.51 -17.55
C LEU A 49 22.55 -3.86 -17.50
N PHE A 50 23.41 -3.00 -16.93
CA PHE A 50 24.86 -3.26 -16.87
C PHE A 50 25.21 -4.07 -15.62
N ASN A 51 25.83 -5.24 -15.81
CA ASN A 51 26.65 -5.91 -14.79
C ASN A 51 28.12 -5.47 -15.01
N PRO A 52 28.72 -4.63 -14.15
CA PRO A 52 30.04 -4.07 -14.42
C PRO A 52 31.19 -5.10 -14.38
N TRP A 53 30.95 -6.37 -14.06
CA TRP A 53 32.01 -7.36 -13.89
C TRP A 53 31.72 -8.75 -14.46
N ALA A 54 31.09 -8.84 -15.64
CA ALA A 54 31.20 -10.06 -16.43
C ALA A 54 32.69 -10.34 -16.71
N LYS A 55 33.25 -11.41 -16.15
CA LYS A 55 34.60 -11.91 -16.47
C LYS A 55 34.62 -12.47 -17.90
N GLY A 56 34.53 -11.60 -18.89
CA GLY A 56 34.60 -11.92 -20.31
C GLY A 56 35.11 -10.71 -21.08
N ASN A 57 36.14 -10.90 -21.91
CA ASN A 57 36.77 -9.85 -22.72
C ASN A 57 35.85 -9.34 -23.84
N LEU A 58 34.78 -8.60 -23.51
CA LEU A 58 34.03 -7.81 -24.48
C LEU A 58 34.33 -6.33 -24.23
N THR A 59 35.13 -5.72 -25.11
CA THR A 59 35.40 -4.28 -25.09
C THR A 59 34.43 -3.58 -26.03
N LEU A 60 33.29 -3.10 -25.51
CA LEU A 60 32.38 -2.21 -26.21
C LEU A 60 32.82 -0.75 -25.96
N SER A 61 33.21 -0.04 -27.01
CA SER A 61 33.47 1.40 -26.96
C SER A 61 32.17 2.15 -27.22
N LEU A 62 31.39 2.42 -26.18
CA LEU A 62 30.21 3.28 -26.25
C LEU A 62 30.63 4.74 -26.05
N THR A 63 30.36 5.60 -27.04
CA THR A 63 30.53 7.04 -26.93
C THR A 63 29.44 7.63 -26.02
N ALA A 64 29.87 8.06 -24.84
CA ALA A 64 29.14 8.62 -23.69
C ALA A 64 27.75 9.26 -23.91
N SER A 65 26.76 8.73 -23.17
CA SER A 65 25.65 9.45 -22.53
C SER A 65 25.02 8.61 -21.40
N ARG A 66 25.57 8.73 -20.18
CA ARG A 66 24.98 8.53 -18.83
C ARG A 66 23.74 7.61 -18.65
N ASP A 67 23.85 6.60 -17.75
CA ASP A 67 22.80 6.00 -16.87
C ASP A 67 22.37 4.51 -17.07
N ALA A 68 22.83 3.56 -16.22
CA ALA A 68 22.53 2.10 -16.22
C ALA A 68 21.77 1.60 -14.97
N LEU A 69 20.63 0.90 -15.08
CA LEU A 69 19.67 0.61 -13.97
C LEU A 69 20.31 0.13 -12.65
N PHE A 70 19.59 0.22 -11.52
CA PHE A 70 20.03 -0.37 -10.26
C PHE A 70 20.32 -1.88 -10.43
N ASN A 71 21.40 -2.35 -9.81
CA ASN A 71 21.87 -3.72 -10.00
C ASN A 71 21.87 -4.52 -8.69
N PRO A 72 20.76 -5.20 -8.36
CA PRO A 72 20.64 -5.93 -7.10
C PRO A 72 21.45 -7.23 -7.06
N TRP A 73 22.10 -7.63 -8.17
CA TRP A 73 23.04 -8.75 -8.21
C TRP A 73 24.49 -8.34 -7.86
N ASP A 74 24.79 -7.04 -7.89
CA ASP A 74 26.13 -6.52 -7.60
C ASP A 74 26.24 -6.11 -6.13
N LYS A 75 27.19 -6.74 -5.43
CA LYS A 75 27.46 -6.51 -4.00
C LYS A 75 27.89 -5.08 -3.65
N ASP A 76 28.35 -4.33 -4.65
CA ASP A 76 28.79 -2.95 -4.46
C ASP A 76 27.65 -1.94 -4.73
N ASP A 77 26.48 -2.40 -5.18
CA ASP A 77 25.27 -1.59 -5.34
C ASP A 77 24.49 -1.48 -4.01
N HIS A 78 23.92 -0.32 -3.74
CA HIS A 78 23.09 -0.10 -2.56
C HIS A 78 21.81 -0.95 -2.54
N VAL A 79 21.34 -1.47 -3.67
CA VAL A 79 20.18 -2.37 -3.72
C VAL A 79 20.55 -3.86 -3.73
N TYR A 80 21.81 -4.21 -3.46
CA TYR A 80 22.29 -5.59 -3.45
C TYR A 80 21.46 -6.49 -2.54
N MET A 81 20.98 -7.62 -3.08
CA MET A 81 20.35 -8.69 -2.31
C MET A 81 21.27 -9.90 -2.28
N GLU A 82 21.68 -10.31 -1.07
CA GLU A 82 22.63 -11.41 -0.89
C GLU A 82 22.07 -12.74 -1.39
N ASP A 83 20.82 -13.05 -1.04
CA ASP A 83 20.12 -14.21 -1.58
C ASP A 83 19.58 -13.88 -2.97
N LYS A 84 20.41 -14.18 -3.98
CA LYS A 84 20.10 -13.94 -5.39
C LYS A 84 18.88 -14.71 -5.89
N HIS A 85 18.47 -15.79 -5.21
CA HIS A 85 17.25 -16.48 -5.59
C HIS A 85 16.07 -15.52 -5.39
N LEU A 86 15.99 -14.80 -4.26
CA LEU A 86 14.87 -13.91 -3.98
C LEU A 86 14.64 -12.82 -5.05
N LEU A 87 15.64 -12.53 -5.88
CA LEU A 87 15.52 -11.60 -7.02
C LEU A 87 14.57 -12.11 -8.11
N ASP A 88 14.39 -13.43 -8.25
CA ASP A 88 13.38 -13.98 -9.16
C ASP A 88 11.97 -13.53 -8.74
N GLU A 89 11.68 -13.44 -7.44
CA GLU A 89 10.39 -12.95 -6.93
C GLU A 89 10.32 -11.42 -6.88
N TYR A 90 11.36 -10.76 -6.38
CA TYR A 90 11.29 -9.34 -6.00
C TYR A 90 11.74 -8.38 -7.11
N VAL A 91 12.30 -8.88 -8.20
CA VAL A 91 12.70 -8.09 -9.38
C VAL A 91 12.11 -8.67 -10.66
N VAL A 92 12.27 -9.97 -10.89
CA VAL A 92 11.94 -10.59 -12.18
C VAL A 92 10.46 -10.94 -12.31
N ASN A 93 9.81 -11.44 -11.26
CA ASN A 93 8.41 -11.83 -11.34
C ASN A 93 7.52 -10.60 -11.65
N ASP A 94 6.74 -10.67 -12.72
CA ASP A 94 5.91 -9.58 -13.23
C ASP A 94 4.42 -9.74 -12.90
N VAL A 95 4.09 -10.76 -12.10
CA VAL A 95 2.76 -11.02 -11.57
C VAL A 95 2.85 -11.20 -10.06
N GLY A 96 1.96 -10.52 -9.34
CA GLY A 96 1.89 -10.57 -7.89
C GLY A 96 0.48 -10.82 -7.38
N LYS A 97 0.38 -10.81 -6.05
CA LYS A 97 -0.87 -10.92 -5.30
C LYS A 97 -0.85 -9.90 -4.17
N ILE A 98 -1.97 -9.21 -3.98
CA ILE A 98 -2.18 -8.19 -2.97
C ILE A 98 -3.29 -8.66 -2.02
N TRP A 99 -3.04 -8.62 -0.71
CA TRP A 99 -4.03 -9.04 0.28
C TRP A 99 -4.98 -7.88 0.60
N VAL A 100 -6.29 -8.11 0.44
CA VAL A 100 -7.32 -7.08 0.63
C VAL A 100 -8.49 -7.61 1.44
N GLY A 101 -9.23 -6.72 2.09
CA GLY A 101 -10.37 -7.07 2.94
C GLY A 101 -10.01 -7.02 4.43
N PRO A 102 -11.01 -7.10 5.31
CA PRO A 102 -10.79 -6.95 6.76
C PRO A 102 -10.10 -8.19 7.35
N TYR A 103 -9.70 -8.07 8.61
CA TYR A 103 -9.19 -9.18 9.40
C TYR A 103 -10.18 -10.37 9.41
N GLY A 104 -9.68 -11.60 9.48
CA GLY A 104 -10.50 -12.83 9.42
C GLY A 104 -11.04 -13.22 8.03
N THR A 105 -11.28 -12.26 7.13
CA THR A 105 -11.84 -12.52 5.77
C THR A 105 -11.02 -11.96 4.61
N SER A 106 -9.82 -11.44 4.88
CA SER A 106 -8.90 -11.00 3.84
C SER A 106 -8.69 -12.08 2.76
N ARG A 107 -8.52 -11.62 1.52
CA ARG A 107 -8.33 -12.49 0.34
C ARG A 107 -7.23 -11.96 -0.56
N GLY A 108 -6.61 -12.89 -1.30
CA GLY A 108 -5.66 -12.57 -2.34
C GLY A 108 -6.33 -11.97 -3.58
N ARG A 109 -5.81 -10.85 -4.05
CA ARG A 109 -6.15 -10.24 -5.34
C ARG A 109 -4.92 -10.28 -6.24
N GLU A 110 -5.01 -10.99 -7.35
CA GLU A 110 -3.95 -11.01 -8.36
C GLU A 110 -3.73 -9.62 -8.97
N TRP A 111 -2.48 -9.29 -9.27
CA TRP A 111 -2.08 -8.03 -9.87
C TRP A 111 -0.98 -8.26 -10.91
N VAL A 112 -1.17 -7.71 -12.12
CA VAL A 112 -0.13 -7.73 -13.15
C VAL A 112 0.75 -6.49 -12.97
N PHE A 113 2.00 -6.68 -12.53
CA PHE A 113 2.98 -5.60 -12.50
C PHE A 113 3.40 -5.25 -13.93
N GLY A 114 3.81 -6.26 -14.70
CA GLY A 114 4.14 -6.09 -16.12
C GLY A 114 5.33 -5.15 -16.36
N GLN A 115 6.35 -5.16 -15.49
CA GLN A 115 7.47 -4.22 -15.56
C GLN A 115 8.32 -4.29 -16.84
N PHE A 116 8.17 -5.36 -17.64
CA PHE A 116 8.84 -5.53 -18.92
C PHE A 116 8.00 -5.11 -20.13
N ASP A 117 6.77 -4.63 -19.91
CA ASP A 117 5.92 -4.10 -20.97
C ASP A 117 6.52 -2.79 -21.52
N ASP A 118 6.31 -2.52 -22.81
CA ASP A 118 7.08 -1.54 -23.58
C ASP A 118 6.88 -0.09 -23.10
N CYS A 119 5.73 0.20 -22.51
CA CYS A 119 5.37 1.51 -22.00
C CYS A 119 5.94 1.80 -20.61
N VAL A 120 6.32 0.77 -19.83
CA VAL A 120 6.60 0.93 -18.40
C VAL A 120 7.88 1.71 -18.15
N LEU A 121 8.99 1.29 -18.74
CA LEU A 121 10.27 1.97 -18.50
C LEU A 121 10.27 3.42 -19.00
N PRO A 122 9.71 3.74 -20.20
CA PRO A 122 9.45 5.13 -20.59
C PRO A 122 8.59 5.90 -19.57
N ALA A 123 7.51 5.31 -19.05
CA ALA A 123 6.69 5.94 -18.02
C ALA A 123 7.49 6.23 -16.73
N CYS A 124 8.36 5.29 -16.28
CA CYS A 124 9.26 5.51 -15.16
C CYS A 124 10.18 6.73 -15.39
N MET A 125 10.72 6.91 -16.60
CA MET A 125 11.57 8.06 -16.92
C MET A 125 10.78 9.37 -16.80
N VAL A 126 9.57 9.42 -17.35
CA VAL A 126 8.68 10.59 -17.26
C VAL A 126 8.33 10.90 -15.80
N MET A 127 8.04 9.88 -14.99
CA MET A 127 7.79 10.04 -13.55
C MET A 127 9.00 10.67 -12.84
N LEU A 128 10.21 10.17 -13.07
CA LEU A 128 11.42 10.70 -12.45
C LEU A 128 11.78 12.11 -12.94
N ASP A 129 11.53 12.43 -14.22
CA ASP A 129 11.70 13.77 -14.77
C ASP A 129 10.74 14.76 -14.08
N ARG A 130 9.45 14.41 -13.98
CA ARG A 130 8.45 15.25 -13.31
C ARG A 130 8.71 15.40 -11.82
N ALA A 131 9.15 14.34 -11.15
CA ALA A 131 9.53 14.41 -9.75
C ALA A 131 10.75 15.33 -9.53
N ALA A 132 11.71 15.37 -10.45
CA ALA A 132 12.86 16.27 -10.35
C ALA A 132 12.47 17.75 -10.48
N GLY A 133 11.39 18.06 -11.22
CA GLY A 133 10.97 19.42 -11.53
C GLY A 133 12.07 20.18 -12.26
N ALA A 134 12.41 21.39 -11.79
CA ALA A 134 13.52 22.18 -12.32
C ALA A 134 14.91 21.76 -11.78
N GLY A 135 14.97 20.80 -10.85
CA GLY A 135 16.21 20.31 -10.24
C GLY A 135 16.73 19.02 -10.88
N THR A 136 17.89 18.54 -10.42
CA THR A 136 18.39 17.20 -10.78
C THR A 136 18.10 16.24 -9.63
N LEU A 137 17.21 15.27 -9.84
CA LEU A 137 17.05 14.14 -8.94
C LEU A 137 18.33 13.30 -8.95
N LYS A 138 18.84 12.92 -7.77
CA LYS A 138 19.97 11.99 -7.65
C LYS A 138 19.49 10.58 -8.00
N ARG A 139 19.41 10.26 -9.30
CA ARG A 139 18.87 9.00 -9.78
C ARG A 139 19.68 7.78 -9.34
N GLY A 140 20.92 7.97 -8.88
CA GLY A 140 21.77 6.91 -8.31
C GLY A 140 21.60 6.64 -6.84
N ASP A 141 20.80 7.44 -6.16
CA ASP A 141 20.51 7.24 -4.76
C ASP A 141 19.14 6.55 -4.62
N PRO A 142 19.08 5.25 -4.26
CA PRO A 142 17.81 4.54 -4.13
C PRO A 142 16.92 5.17 -3.05
N ILE A 143 17.49 5.87 -2.06
CA ILE A 143 16.74 6.61 -1.03
C ILE A 143 15.99 7.77 -1.68
N ALA A 144 16.69 8.57 -2.49
CA ALA A 144 16.10 9.71 -3.19
C ALA A 144 15.07 9.25 -4.25
N VAL A 145 15.38 8.18 -4.98
CA VAL A 145 14.50 7.63 -6.03
C VAL A 145 13.21 7.08 -5.44
N THR A 146 13.27 6.24 -4.41
CA THR A 146 12.06 5.63 -3.83
C THR A 146 11.15 6.66 -3.16
N ARG A 147 11.74 7.69 -2.53
CA ARG A 147 10.97 8.83 -2.02
C ARG A 147 10.34 9.67 -3.13
N ALA A 148 11.02 9.82 -4.27
CA ALA A 148 10.44 10.48 -5.44
C ALA A 148 9.30 9.67 -6.05
N ILE A 149 9.42 8.34 -6.10
CA ILE A 149 8.38 7.41 -6.57
C ILE A 149 7.14 7.51 -5.69
N SER A 150 7.29 7.48 -4.36
CA SER A 150 6.15 7.56 -3.44
C SER A 150 5.37 8.87 -3.61
N ARG A 151 6.07 9.97 -3.89
CA ARG A 151 5.46 11.28 -4.17
C ARG A 151 4.75 11.37 -5.52
N ILE A 152 5.37 10.89 -6.61
CA ILE A 152 4.87 11.15 -7.97
C ILE A 152 3.80 10.15 -8.43
N THR A 153 3.61 9.05 -7.70
CA THR A 153 2.63 8.03 -8.07
C THR A 153 1.18 8.51 -7.88
N HIS A 154 0.91 9.42 -6.94
CA HIS A 154 -0.42 10.01 -6.76
C HIS A 154 -0.45 11.48 -7.23
N THR A 155 -1.63 12.00 -7.56
CA THR A 155 -1.85 13.44 -7.74
C THR A 155 -2.54 14.07 -6.54
N HIS A 156 -2.10 15.28 -6.19
CA HIS A 156 -2.86 16.20 -5.36
C HIS A 156 -3.16 17.51 -6.08
N ALA A 157 -4.42 17.93 -6.02
CA ALA A 157 -4.76 19.33 -6.16
C ALA A 157 -4.21 20.09 -4.94
N ARG A 158 -3.36 21.10 -5.17
CA ARG A 158 -3.10 22.10 -4.12
C ARG A 158 -4.38 22.92 -3.93
N GLY A 159 -5.07 22.69 -2.82
CA GLY A 159 -6.23 23.47 -2.39
C GLY A 159 -7.55 22.80 -2.72
N LEU A 160 -8.31 22.50 -1.65
CA LEU A 160 -9.71 22.07 -1.65
C LEU A 160 -9.94 20.69 -2.30
N ASP A 161 -9.78 19.59 -1.55
CA ASP A 161 -10.61 18.36 -1.64
C ASP A 161 -10.06 17.17 -0.83
N LEU A 162 -9.53 17.42 0.38
CA LEU A 162 -9.50 16.42 1.45
C LEU A 162 -10.02 17.07 2.74
N ALA A 163 -11.26 17.57 2.67
CA ALA A 163 -12.11 17.60 3.85
C ALA A 163 -12.91 16.30 3.83
N PRO A 164 -13.12 15.62 4.96
CA PRO A 164 -14.12 14.56 5.04
C PRO A 164 -15.44 15.12 4.50
N ALA A 165 -16.10 14.34 3.64
CA ALA A 165 -17.34 14.75 2.99
C ALA A 165 -18.42 15.04 4.05
N GLY A 166 -18.57 16.31 4.45
CA GLY A 166 -19.57 16.68 5.46
C GLY A 166 -19.44 18.09 6.03
N ARG A 167 -20.24 19.00 5.48
CA ARG A 167 -20.87 20.17 6.13
C ARG A 167 -20.06 21.46 6.33
N SER A 168 -20.69 22.52 5.82
CA SER A 168 -20.40 23.91 6.18
C SER A 168 -20.81 24.20 7.63
N HIS A 169 -19.90 24.68 8.46
CA HIS A 169 -20.26 25.45 9.64
C HIS A 169 -19.41 26.72 9.75
N ARG A 170 -20.11 27.85 9.96
CA ARG A 170 -19.52 29.16 10.26
C ARG A 170 -18.75 29.06 11.57
N ALA A 171 -17.48 29.46 11.54
CA ALA A 171 -16.72 29.74 12.75
C ALA A 171 -17.34 30.95 13.51
N PRO A 172 -17.40 30.94 14.85
CA PRO A 172 -17.62 32.15 15.63
C PRO A 172 -16.37 33.03 15.62
N GLU A 173 -16.53 34.33 15.46
CA GLU A 173 -15.45 35.32 15.51
C GLU A 173 -14.76 35.35 16.89
N PRO A 174 -13.42 35.43 16.95
CA PRO A 174 -12.73 35.71 18.20
C PRO A 174 -12.75 37.21 18.52
N HIS A 175 -13.16 37.55 19.74
CA HIS A 175 -12.98 38.87 20.34
C HIS A 175 -11.48 39.15 20.58
N PRO A 176 -11.01 40.41 20.42
CA PRO A 176 -9.60 40.74 20.48
C PRO A 176 -9.19 41.14 21.89
N ASP A 177 -8.08 40.60 22.39
CA ASP A 177 -7.19 41.28 23.35
C ASP A 177 -5.89 40.48 23.46
N GLU A 178 -4.82 41.02 22.86
CA GLU A 178 -3.55 41.34 23.54
C GLU A 178 -2.51 41.73 22.49
N ALA A 179 -2.34 43.05 22.36
CA ALA A 179 -1.28 43.67 21.61
C ALA A 179 -0.09 43.95 22.52
N GLY A 180 1.11 43.63 22.05
CA GLY A 180 2.31 44.39 22.36
C GLY A 180 3.49 43.57 22.87
N LEU A 181 4.55 43.47 22.05
CA LEU A 181 5.74 44.33 22.22
C LEU A 181 6.74 44.07 21.09
N ARG A 182 7.36 45.16 20.63
CA ARG A 182 8.33 45.24 19.53
C ARG A 182 9.78 44.96 20.00
N PRO A 183 10.71 44.70 19.06
CA PRO A 183 12.06 44.16 19.30
C PRO A 183 13.13 45.24 19.40
N TRP A 184 14.39 44.88 19.77
CA TRP A 184 15.70 45.42 19.29
C TRP A 184 16.92 44.75 20.02
N PRO A 185 18.21 44.92 19.60
CA PRO A 185 18.95 43.97 18.76
C PRO A 185 20.37 43.57 19.27
N GLY A 186 21.10 42.71 18.54
CA GLY A 186 22.57 42.85 18.38
C GLY A 186 23.51 41.69 18.76
N ALA A 187 24.11 41.10 17.72
CA ALA A 187 25.57 40.98 17.50
C ALA A 187 26.41 39.76 18.00
N LEU A 188 27.29 39.33 17.08
CA LEU A 188 28.66 38.75 17.21
C LEU A 188 28.87 37.21 17.13
N ALA A 189 29.46 36.79 16.01
CA ALA A 189 30.50 35.74 15.93
C ALA A 189 31.87 36.34 16.36
N PRO A 190 32.92 35.60 16.81
CA PRO A 190 33.63 34.49 16.12
C PRO A 190 34.02 33.33 17.11
N ASN A 191 34.71 32.22 16.81
CA ASN A 191 36.05 32.09 16.23
C ASN A 191 36.46 30.61 16.05
N ARG A 192 37.46 30.39 15.19
CA ARG A 192 38.09 29.11 14.81
C ARG A 192 39.10 28.62 15.85
N HIS A 193 39.26 27.30 15.99
CA HIS A 193 40.52 26.66 16.40
C HIS A 193 40.85 25.41 15.59
N ARG A 194 42.15 25.22 15.33
CA ARG A 194 42.82 24.20 14.50
C ARG A 194 43.49 23.12 15.37
N LEU A 195 43.39 21.85 14.92
CA LEU A 195 44.42 20.78 14.78
C LEU A 195 45.14 20.24 16.05
N PRO A 196 45.54 18.93 16.10
CA PRO A 196 46.48 18.28 15.17
C PRO A 196 46.21 16.80 14.76
N PRO A 197 47.02 16.23 13.81
CA PRO A 197 46.81 14.92 13.18
C PRO A 197 47.82 13.83 13.59
N ARG A 198 47.58 12.59 13.11
CA ARG A 198 48.41 11.36 12.96
C ARG A 198 47.70 10.15 13.60
N SER A 199 47.70 8.91 13.08
CA SER A 199 48.68 8.19 12.25
C SER A 199 48.04 6.99 11.54
N SER A 200 48.60 6.66 10.38
CA SER A 200 48.48 5.43 9.59
C SER A 200 49.05 4.18 10.30
N VAL A 201 48.38 3.03 10.14
CA VAL A 201 49.03 1.69 10.20
C VAL A 201 48.43 0.80 9.11
N SER A 202 49.32 0.09 8.42
CA SER A 202 49.08 -0.79 7.28
C SER A 202 49.11 -2.27 7.65
N SER A 203 48.48 -3.05 6.76
CA SER A 203 48.84 -4.40 6.29
C SER A 203 48.65 -5.64 7.18
N GLY A 204 47.95 -6.62 6.61
CA GLY A 204 48.01 -8.03 6.99
C GLY A 204 46.97 -8.86 6.24
N GLY A 205 47.27 -9.26 5.00
CA GLY A 205 46.42 -10.15 4.21
C GLY A 205 46.65 -11.63 4.55
N ALA A 206 45.63 -12.46 4.30
CA ALA A 206 45.78 -13.90 4.14
C ALA A 206 44.84 -14.38 3.02
N HIS A 207 45.46 -14.99 2.01
CA HIS A 207 44.81 -15.65 0.88
C HIS A 207 44.18 -16.98 1.33
N HIS A 208 42.94 -17.24 0.93
CA HIS A 208 42.46 -18.61 0.71
C HIS A 208 41.73 -18.68 -0.63
N THR A 209 42.27 -19.50 -1.52
CA THR A 209 41.68 -19.94 -2.79
C THR A 209 40.69 -21.06 -2.53
N VAL A 210 39.44 -20.89 -2.94
CA VAL A 210 38.52 -22.00 -3.20
C VAL A 210 38.01 -21.84 -4.63
N SER A 211 38.37 -22.80 -5.46
CA SER A 211 37.84 -22.99 -6.80
C SER A 211 36.53 -23.77 -6.67
N ASP A 212 35.40 -23.14 -6.98
CA ASP A 212 34.23 -23.88 -7.42
C ASP A 212 33.66 -23.21 -8.67
N ALA A 213 33.50 -24.01 -9.71
CA ALA A 213 33.07 -23.57 -11.02
C ALA A 213 31.57 -23.81 -11.14
N SER A 214 30.77 -22.86 -10.65
CA SER A 214 29.37 -22.76 -11.02
C SER A 214 29.26 -21.94 -12.31
N VAL A 215 28.53 -22.48 -13.28
CA VAL A 215 28.21 -21.83 -14.54
C VAL A 215 27.31 -20.63 -14.25
N ASP A 216 27.90 -19.43 -14.24
CA ASP A 216 27.18 -18.16 -14.11
C ASP A 216 26.22 -17.98 -15.31
N LYS A 217 24.91 -18.12 -15.05
CA LYS A 217 23.87 -17.64 -15.96
C LYS A 217 23.81 -16.11 -15.84
N CYS A 218 24.47 -15.40 -16.75
CA CYS A 218 24.26 -13.97 -16.95
C CYS A 218 22.92 -13.77 -17.67
N TRP A 219 21.90 -13.29 -16.97
CA TRP A 219 20.72 -12.71 -17.61
C TRP A 219 21.08 -11.33 -18.16
N GLY A 220 20.88 -11.13 -19.46
CA GLY A 220 21.29 -9.93 -20.18
C GLY A 220 20.12 -9.27 -20.92
N VAL A 221 20.09 -7.93 -20.82
CA VAL A 221 19.47 -6.92 -21.70
C VAL A 221 17.96 -7.08 -21.97
N VAL A 222 17.16 -6.16 -21.41
CA VAL A 222 15.80 -5.88 -21.86
C VAL A 222 15.87 -4.88 -23.03
N ILE A 223 15.53 -5.33 -24.24
CA ILE A 223 15.38 -4.47 -25.41
C ILE A 223 13.89 -4.09 -25.50
N ALA A 224 13.52 -2.90 -25.03
CA ALA A 224 12.21 -2.32 -25.27
C ALA A 224 12.31 -1.33 -26.43
N ASP A 225 11.54 -1.58 -27.50
CA ASP A 225 11.41 -0.69 -28.66
C ASP A 225 10.45 0.45 -28.26
N ALA A 226 10.97 1.67 -28.02
CA ALA A 226 10.16 2.78 -27.49
C ALA A 226 9.86 3.85 -28.57
N PRO A 227 8.67 3.83 -29.22
CA PRO A 227 8.27 4.83 -30.21
C PRO A 227 7.60 6.09 -29.60
N TYR A 228 7.72 6.34 -28.29
CA TYR A 228 7.02 7.47 -27.65
C TYR A 228 7.82 8.78 -27.76
N ASP A 229 7.28 9.75 -28.51
CA ASP A 229 7.79 11.12 -28.58
C ASP A 229 7.64 11.81 -27.22
N ARG A 230 8.70 12.50 -26.78
CA ARG A 230 8.73 13.24 -25.51
C ARG A 230 7.64 14.31 -25.51
N VAL A 231 6.72 14.22 -24.56
CA VAL A 231 5.87 15.36 -24.18
C VAL A 231 6.76 16.38 -23.48
N ASN A 232 7.32 17.33 -24.24
CA ASN A 232 8.05 18.48 -23.69
C ASN A 232 7.08 19.34 -22.86
N SER A 233 7.22 19.35 -21.54
CA SER A 233 6.59 20.34 -20.67
C SER A 233 7.59 21.46 -20.37
N ASN A 234 7.67 22.46 -21.24
CA ASN A 234 8.40 23.71 -21.03
C ASN A 234 7.51 24.82 -20.43
N ASP A 235 6.46 24.45 -19.68
CA ASP A 235 5.56 25.43 -19.08
C ASP A 235 5.86 25.58 -17.58
N GLU A 236 6.46 26.72 -17.25
CA GLU A 236 6.72 27.23 -15.90
C GLU A 236 5.42 27.64 -15.20
N ASP A 237 4.49 26.71 -14.94
CA ASP A 237 3.43 26.85 -13.92
C ASP A 237 2.52 25.61 -13.91
N VAL A 238 3.02 24.47 -13.42
CA VAL A 238 2.21 23.24 -13.37
C VAL A 238 2.36 22.60 -11.99
N SER A 239 1.25 22.61 -11.24
CA SER A 239 0.99 21.61 -10.19
C SER A 239 1.41 20.24 -10.75
N VAL A 240 2.49 19.64 -10.26
CA VAL A 240 3.01 18.40 -10.83
C VAL A 240 1.96 17.32 -10.62
N ALA A 241 1.13 17.08 -11.64
CA ALA A 241 0.16 16.01 -11.63
C ALA A 241 0.92 14.69 -11.62
N GLY A 242 0.67 13.88 -10.59
CA GLY A 242 1.23 12.55 -10.50
C GLY A 242 0.51 11.56 -11.41
N VAL A 243 0.78 10.28 -11.21
CA VAL A 243 0.26 9.23 -12.10
C VAL A 243 -1.23 8.99 -11.86
N ILE A 244 -1.68 8.88 -10.61
CA ILE A 244 -3.01 8.38 -10.26
C ILE A 244 -3.76 9.38 -9.37
N HIS A 245 -5.01 9.67 -9.71
CA HIS A 245 -5.91 10.44 -8.84
C HIS A 245 -6.59 9.50 -7.83
N GLY A 246 -6.42 9.78 -6.53
CA GLY A 246 -7.02 8.98 -5.45
C GLY A 246 -8.49 9.32 -5.20
N ARG A 247 -9.36 8.33 -4.99
CA ARG A 247 -10.78 8.59 -4.66
C ARG A 247 -11.46 7.44 -3.87
N TRP A 248 -12.18 7.81 -2.82
CA TRP A 248 -12.77 6.89 -1.82
C TRP A 248 -14.27 7.08 -1.54
N ASP A 249 -14.95 7.96 -2.28
CA ASP A 249 -16.36 8.31 -2.06
C ASP A 249 -17.36 7.33 -2.70
N GLY A 250 -16.87 6.34 -3.45
CA GLY A 250 -17.71 5.37 -4.16
C GLY A 250 -18.32 5.86 -5.48
N ASP A 251 -18.09 7.11 -5.91
CA ASP A 251 -18.58 7.62 -7.20
C ASP A 251 -17.44 7.72 -8.23
N TYR A 252 -17.45 6.80 -9.20
CA TYR A 252 -16.39 6.68 -10.21
C TYR A 252 -16.89 6.87 -11.65
N LYS A 253 -18.04 7.53 -11.86
CA LYS A 253 -18.68 7.61 -13.19
C LYS A 253 -17.82 8.30 -14.27
N ASP A 254 -16.90 9.17 -13.87
CA ASP A 254 -16.02 9.91 -14.77
C ASP A 254 -14.62 9.30 -14.92
N GLY A 255 -14.40 8.09 -14.40
CA GLY A 255 -13.14 7.37 -14.51
C GLY A 255 -13.30 5.86 -14.37
N THR A 256 -12.19 5.19 -14.05
CA THR A 256 -12.18 3.76 -13.75
C THR A 256 -12.30 3.56 -12.24
N ALA A 257 -13.29 2.77 -11.80
CA ALA A 257 -13.41 2.40 -10.40
C ALA A 257 -12.13 1.68 -9.93
N PRO A 258 -11.58 1.98 -8.74
CA PRO A 258 -10.34 1.37 -8.25
C PRO A 258 -10.36 -0.17 -8.25
N ALA A 259 -11.52 -0.77 -7.95
CA ALA A 259 -11.74 -2.22 -8.03
C ALA A 259 -11.77 -2.81 -9.43
N ALA A 260 -11.79 -2.01 -10.50
CA ALA A 260 -11.76 -2.52 -11.87
C ALA A 260 -10.33 -2.77 -12.37
N TRP A 261 -9.32 -2.15 -11.76
CA TRP A 261 -7.93 -2.36 -12.17
C TRP A 261 -7.45 -3.79 -11.90
N THR A 262 -6.74 -4.35 -12.88
CA THR A 262 -6.17 -5.70 -12.88
C THR A 262 -4.63 -5.69 -12.92
N GLY A 263 -4.02 -4.53 -13.16
CA GLY A 263 -2.57 -4.38 -13.24
C GLY A 263 -2.13 -2.94 -13.49
N SER A 264 -0.83 -2.73 -13.50
CA SER A 264 -0.20 -1.40 -13.61
C SER A 264 -0.03 -0.92 -15.05
N VAL A 265 0.07 -1.84 -16.01
CA VAL A 265 0.44 -1.53 -17.40
C VAL A 265 -0.55 -0.54 -18.03
N ALA A 266 -1.86 -0.81 -17.95
CA ALA A 266 -2.88 0.07 -18.53
C ALA A 266 -2.87 1.49 -17.90
N ILE A 267 -2.58 1.58 -16.59
CA ILE A 267 -2.47 2.86 -15.88
C ILE A 267 -1.26 3.64 -16.41
N LEU A 268 -0.09 2.99 -16.52
CA LEU A 268 1.14 3.64 -16.98
C LEU A 268 1.07 4.00 -18.48
N GLU A 269 0.45 3.16 -19.30
CA GLU A 269 0.22 3.43 -20.73
C GLU A 269 -0.71 4.64 -20.92
N GLU A 270 -1.82 4.72 -20.19
CA GLU A 270 -2.75 5.85 -20.23
C GLU A 270 -2.05 7.14 -19.76
N TYR A 271 -1.30 7.07 -18.65
CA TYR A 271 -0.53 8.19 -18.14
C TYR A 271 0.49 8.70 -19.16
N LEU A 272 1.25 7.79 -19.80
CA LEU A 272 2.26 8.13 -20.80
C LEU A 272 1.62 8.75 -22.05
N THR A 273 0.48 8.21 -22.50
CA THR A 273 -0.21 8.64 -23.71
C THR A 273 -0.90 9.99 -23.53
N THR A 274 -1.55 10.20 -22.39
CA THR A 274 -2.35 11.42 -22.14
C THR A 274 -1.52 12.54 -21.53
N GLY A 275 -0.41 12.20 -20.86
CA GLY A 275 0.38 13.11 -20.04
C GLY A 275 -0.35 13.61 -18.79
N LYS A 276 -1.54 13.09 -18.47
CA LYS A 276 -2.42 13.51 -17.38
C LYS A 276 -2.54 12.42 -16.33
N GLU A 277 -3.04 12.79 -15.16
CA GLU A 277 -3.41 11.84 -14.10
C GLU A 277 -4.48 10.83 -14.59
N VAL A 278 -4.38 9.61 -14.10
CA VAL A 278 -5.29 8.50 -14.38
C VAL A 278 -6.28 8.35 -13.23
N LYS A 279 -7.57 8.29 -13.56
CA LYS A 279 -8.68 8.18 -12.61
C LYS A 279 -9.22 6.76 -12.56
N TYR A 280 -9.38 6.09 -11.41
CA TYR A 280 -9.03 6.46 -10.04
C TYR A 280 -8.25 5.34 -9.35
N GLY A 281 -7.55 5.67 -8.26
CA GLY A 281 -6.82 4.70 -7.44
C GLY A 281 -7.20 4.73 -5.96
N GLN A 282 -6.88 3.62 -5.29
CA GLN A 282 -6.90 3.43 -3.84
C GLN A 282 -5.60 2.73 -3.42
N CYS A 283 -5.34 2.51 -2.13
CA CYS A 283 -4.03 2.10 -1.61
C CYS A 283 -3.36 0.93 -2.37
N TRP A 284 -4.09 -0.14 -2.69
CA TRP A 284 -3.53 -1.28 -3.44
C TRP A 284 -3.19 -0.95 -4.91
N VAL A 285 -3.90 0.01 -5.52
CA VAL A 285 -3.63 0.47 -6.88
C VAL A 285 -2.32 1.26 -6.90
N PHE A 286 -2.14 2.17 -5.92
CA PHE A 286 -0.88 2.88 -5.74
C PHE A 286 0.27 1.91 -5.50
N ALA A 287 0.12 0.97 -4.57
CA ALA A 287 1.14 -0.02 -4.26
C ALA A 287 1.49 -0.91 -5.47
N GLY A 288 0.50 -1.31 -6.26
CA GLY A 288 0.74 -2.07 -7.50
C GLY A 288 1.63 -1.33 -8.49
N VAL A 289 1.34 -0.04 -8.72
CA VAL A 289 2.13 0.82 -9.61
C VAL A 289 3.52 1.08 -9.05
N VAL A 290 3.67 1.34 -7.74
CA VAL A 290 4.98 1.53 -7.09
C VAL A 290 5.86 0.28 -7.26
N THR A 291 5.35 -0.92 -6.98
CA THR A 291 6.12 -2.16 -7.18
C THR A 291 6.54 -2.32 -8.63
N THR A 292 5.68 -1.97 -9.58
CA THR A 292 6.01 -2.03 -11.02
C THR A 292 7.18 -1.11 -11.36
N VAL A 293 7.13 0.14 -10.91
CA VAL A 293 8.17 1.13 -11.14
C VAL A 293 9.48 0.74 -10.45
N CYS A 294 9.44 0.31 -9.19
CA CYS A 294 10.62 -0.15 -8.47
C CYS A 294 11.28 -1.34 -9.16
N ARG A 295 10.51 -2.38 -9.54
CA ARG A 295 11.04 -3.56 -10.25
C ARG A 295 11.61 -3.20 -11.62
N ALA A 296 10.94 -2.34 -12.38
CA ALA A 296 11.43 -1.85 -13.68
C ALA A 296 12.77 -1.11 -13.55
N LEU A 297 12.99 -0.40 -12.44
CA LEU A 297 14.23 0.32 -12.16
C LEU A 297 15.34 -0.56 -11.56
N GLY A 298 15.06 -1.82 -11.23
CA GLY A 298 16.00 -2.76 -10.60
C GLY A 298 16.04 -2.71 -9.08
N ILE A 299 15.07 -2.05 -8.43
CA ILE A 299 14.96 -2.00 -6.96
C ILE A 299 14.09 -3.18 -6.50
N PRO A 300 14.64 -4.17 -5.75
CA PRO A 300 13.84 -5.29 -5.26
C PRO A 300 12.71 -4.79 -4.38
N SER A 301 11.48 -5.23 -4.66
CA SER A 301 10.30 -4.71 -3.96
C SER A 301 9.17 -5.73 -3.85
N ARG A 302 8.35 -5.57 -2.82
CA ARG A 302 7.14 -6.37 -2.58
C ARG A 302 6.00 -5.50 -2.07
N VAL A 303 4.76 -5.94 -2.31
CA VAL A 303 3.55 -5.30 -1.78
C VAL A 303 3.28 -5.82 -0.38
N VAL A 304 2.91 -4.94 0.54
CA VAL A 304 2.63 -5.23 1.94
C VAL A 304 1.22 -4.79 2.28
N SER A 305 0.48 -5.63 3.00
CA SER A 305 -0.90 -5.35 3.42
C SER A 305 -0.99 -5.44 4.94
N ASN A 306 -1.29 -4.34 5.60
CA ASN A 306 -1.51 -4.24 7.04
C ASN A 306 -3.00 -4.26 7.34
N LEU A 307 -3.47 -5.24 8.12
CA LEU A 307 -4.88 -5.35 8.50
C LEU A 307 -5.13 -4.62 9.83
N VAL A 308 -6.22 -3.84 9.87
CA VAL A 308 -6.53 -2.90 10.96
C VAL A 308 -5.44 -1.82 11.09
N SER A 309 -5.20 -1.10 10.00
CA SER A 309 -4.13 -0.11 9.91
C SER A 309 -4.57 1.24 10.47
N ALA A 310 -3.81 1.78 11.41
CA ALA A 310 -4.07 3.14 11.89
C ALA A 310 -3.58 4.20 10.89
N HIS A 311 -4.30 5.30 10.84
CA HIS A 311 -3.85 6.58 10.33
C HIS A 311 -3.92 7.57 11.49
N ASP A 312 -2.76 7.81 12.13
CA ASP A 312 -2.57 8.81 13.17
C ASP A 312 -2.32 10.16 12.49
N ALA A 313 -3.30 11.05 12.57
CA ALA A 313 -3.30 12.34 11.90
C ALA A 313 -2.61 13.44 12.71
N ASN A 314 -2.15 13.13 13.92
CA ASN A 314 -1.72 14.14 14.89
C ASN A 314 -0.35 13.82 15.54
N SER A 315 0.28 12.72 15.11
CA SER A 315 1.56 12.21 15.60
C SER A 315 1.55 11.94 17.12
N SER A 316 0.47 11.38 17.62
CA SER A 316 0.33 10.98 19.03
C SER A 316 0.83 9.57 19.31
N LEU A 317 1.06 8.75 18.27
CA LEU A 317 1.22 7.29 18.39
C LEU A 317 0.02 6.63 19.09
N THR A 318 -1.14 7.28 19.00
CA THR A 318 -2.43 6.79 19.44
C THR A 318 -3.43 6.95 18.30
N VAL A 319 -4.51 6.19 18.37
CA VAL A 319 -5.72 6.50 17.62
C VAL A 319 -6.76 6.90 18.63
N ASP A 320 -7.28 8.10 18.50
CA ASP A 320 -8.19 8.67 19.48
C ASP A 320 -9.66 8.61 18.99
N ARG A 321 -10.55 8.19 19.89
CA ARG A 321 -12.01 8.21 19.67
C ARG A 321 -12.69 8.97 20.79
N TYR A 322 -13.51 9.95 20.43
CA TYR A 322 -14.15 10.84 21.37
C TYR A 322 -15.63 10.54 21.47
N TYR A 323 -16.16 10.62 22.69
CA TYR A 323 -17.55 10.37 23.02
C TYR A 323 -18.13 11.53 23.83
N ASP A 324 -19.37 11.89 23.54
CA ASP A 324 -20.12 12.88 24.32
C ASP A 324 -20.58 12.31 25.67
N LEU A 325 -21.22 13.15 26.50
CA LEU A 325 -21.82 12.74 27.77
C LEU A 325 -22.88 11.62 27.62
N ASN A 326 -23.50 11.48 26.45
CA ASN A 326 -24.54 10.51 26.15
C ASN A 326 -24.01 9.19 25.60
N ASN A 327 -22.68 9.00 25.53
CA ASN A 327 -22.01 7.85 24.93
C ASN A 327 -22.17 7.76 23.40
N GLU A 328 -22.38 8.89 22.73
CA GLU A 328 -22.34 9.00 21.28
C GLU A 328 -20.93 9.36 20.82
N GLU A 329 -20.40 8.61 19.85
CA GLU A 329 -19.11 8.91 19.25
C GLU A 329 -19.19 10.19 18.42
N LEU A 330 -18.23 11.08 18.61
CA LEU A 330 -18.07 12.27 17.79
C LEU A 330 -17.53 11.87 16.42
N ASP A 331 -18.05 12.50 15.38
CA ASP A 331 -17.58 12.36 14.00
C ASP A 331 -16.39 13.28 13.68
N TYR A 332 -15.76 13.86 14.71
CA TYR A 332 -14.57 14.71 14.61
C TYR A 332 -13.66 14.56 15.85
N ASP A 333 -12.39 14.93 15.72
CA ASP A 333 -11.45 15.04 16.84
C ASP A 333 -11.52 16.45 17.46
N PRO A 334 -12.08 16.62 18.69
CA PRO A 334 -12.18 17.91 19.36
C PRO A 334 -10.81 18.50 19.75
N THR A 335 -9.74 17.72 19.67
CA THR A 335 -8.36 18.11 20.01
C THR A 335 -7.44 18.19 18.79
N ASN A 336 -7.91 17.84 17.60
CA ASN A 336 -7.14 17.92 16.36
C ASN A 336 -7.96 18.52 15.21
N TRP A 337 -7.82 19.82 15.00
CA TRP A 337 -8.45 20.52 13.89
C TRP A 337 -7.76 20.29 12.54
N GLU A 338 -6.56 19.68 12.53
CA GLU A 338 -5.75 19.43 11.34
C GLU A 338 -6.12 18.13 10.61
N GLY A 339 -6.84 17.21 11.26
CA GLY A 339 -7.26 15.93 10.68
C GLY A 339 -7.81 14.97 11.74
N GLU A 340 -8.50 13.91 11.31
CA GLU A 340 -9.10 12.92 12.20
C GLU A 340 -8.36 11.59 12.10
N ASP A 341 -8.10 10.95 13.24
CA ASP A 341 -7.52 9.62 13.23
C ASP A 341 -8.50 8.60 12.65
N SER A 342 -8.03 7.70 11.79
CA SER A 342 -8.86 6.64 11.21
C SER A 342 -8.22 5.26 11.39
N ILE A 343 -9.05 4.23 11.37
CA ILE A 343 -8.60 2.83 11.38
C ILE A 343 -9.15 2.20 10.11
N TRP A 344 -8.25 1.84 9.21
CA TRP A 344 -8.59 1.24 7.94
C TRP A 344 -8.67 -0.27 8.12
N ASN A 345 -9.68 -0.92 7.56
CA ASN A 345 -9.84 -2.37 7.59
C ASN A 345 -8.56 -3.07 7.11
N TYR A 346 -7.96 -2.48 6.06
CA TYR A 346 -6.63 -2.80 5.60
C TYR A 346 -6.02 -1.59 4.90
N HIS A 347 -4.70 -1.50 4.94
CA HIS A 347 -3.91 -0.55 4.17
C HIS A 347 -2.79 -1.26 3.44
N VAL A 348 -2.42 -0.76 2.27
CA VAL A 348 -1.44 -1.41 1.38
C VAL A 348 -0.35 -0.41 1.00
N TRP A 349 0.90 -0.81 1.20
CA TRP A 349 2.10 -0.06 0.81
C TRP A 349 3.17 -1.00 0.23
N ASN A 350 4.42 -0.54 0.14
CA ASN A 350 5.52 -1.32 -0.44
C ASN A 350 6.71 -1.42 0.49
N ASP A 351 7.35 -2.59 0.53
CA ASP A 351 8.72 -2.72 1.01
C ASP A 351 9.68 -2.68 -0.19
N VAL A 352 10.76 -1.91 -0.06
CA VAL A 352 11.86 -1.83 -1.02
C VAL A 352 13.18 -2.20 -0.35
N TRP A 353 14.02 -2.97 -1.02
CA TRP A 353 15.29 -3.45 -0.46
C TRP A 353 16.44 -2.51 -0.81
N MET A 354 17.11 -1.97 0.22
CA MET A 354 18.32 -1.15 0.03
C MET A 354 19.18 -1.04 1.30
N ALA A 355 20.44 -0.65 1.11
CA ALA A 355 21.29 -0.15 2.17
C ALA A 355 20.86 1.25 2.63
N ARG A 356 21.17 1.59 3.89
CA ARG A 356 20.88 2.89 4.51
C ARG A 356 22.16 3.55 5.04
N PRO A 357 23.06 4.03 4.16
CA PRO A 357 24.31 4.66 4.57
C PRO A 357 24.12 5.99 5.33
N ASP A 358 22.92 6.55 5.29
CA ASP A 358 22.48 7.70 6.07
C ASP A 358 22.12 7.35 7.53
N LEU A 359 21.94 6.07 7.85
CA LEU A 359 21.63 5.56 9.18
C LEU A 359 22.80 4.76 9.79
N PRO A 360 22.79 4.48 11.11
CA PRO A 360 23.73 3.54 11.71
C PRO A 360 23.66 2.15 11.06
N LEU A 361 24.73 1.36 11.23
CA LEU A 361 24.75 -0.03 10.79
C LEU A 361 23.61 -0.83 11.44
N GLY A 362 22.93 -1.65 10.64
CA GLY A 362 21.80 -2.48 11.08
C GLY A 362 20.43 -2.04 10.56
N TYR A 363 20.30 -0.84 9.96
CA TYR A 363 19.02 -0.32 9.47
C TYR A 363 18.79 -0.49 7.94
N GLY A 364 19.69 -1.16 7.24
CA GLY A 364 19.49 -1.56 5.84
C GLY A 364 18.51 -2.73 5.68
N GLY A 365 18.38 -3.25 4.46
CA GLY A 365 17.42 -4.33 4.13
C GLY A 365 16.08 -3.74 3.68
N TRP A 366 14.97 -4.32 4.14
CA TRP A 366 13.63 -3.83 3.79
C TRP A 366 13.33 -2.45 4.37
N GLN A 367 12.84 -1.56 3.52
CA GLN A 367 12.38 -0.22 3.87
C GLN A 367 10.94 -0.04 3.40
N ALA A 368 10.06 0.40 4.29
CA ALA A 368 8.69 0.73 3.94
C ALA A 368 8.63 2.08 3.20
N ILE A 369 7.91 2.12 2.08
CA ILE A 369 7.51 3.32 1.36
C ILE A 369 6.01 3.25 1.08
N ASP A 370 5.33 4.39 1.12
CA ASP A 370 3.91 4.47 0.85
C ASP A 370 3.59 5.64 -0.08
N ALA A 371 2.96 5.32 -1.20
CA ALA A 371 2.51 6.28 -2.20
C ALA A 371 1.05 6.72 -1.99
N THR A 372 0.34 6.10 -1.05
CA THR A 372 -1.00 6.53 -0.67
C THR A 372 -0.87 7.84 0.09
N PRO A 373 -1.59 8.89 -0.32
CA PRO A 373 -1.41 10.16 0.32
C PRO A 373 -2.24 10.32 1.58
N GLN A 374 -1.58 10.14 2.71
CA GLN A 374 -2.16 10.27 4.04
C GLN A 374 -1.56 11.50 4.74
N GLU A 375 -0.26 11.48 5.00
CA GLU A 375 0.45 12.56 5.69
C GLU A 375 1.46 13.28 4.81
N THR A 376 1.70 14.56 5.12
CA THR A 376 2.77 15.31 4.46
C THR A 376 4.10 15.12 5.19
N SER A 377 5.15 14.86 4.42
CA SER A 377 6.52 14.77 4.90
C SER A 377 7.40 15.77 4.14
N LEU A 378 7.98 16.73 4.87
CA LEU A 378 8.71 17.87 4.31
C LEU A 378 7.86 18.71 3.32
N GLY A 379 6.56 18.86 3.60
CA GLY A 379 5.63 19.67 2.81
C GLY A 379 5.12 19.02 1.51
N PHE A 380 5.39 17.73 1.32
CA PHE A 380 4.87 16.93 0.21
C PHE A 380 4.15 15.70 0.74
N PHE A 381 3.09 15.24 0.09
CA PHE A 381 2.56 13.90 0.32
C PHE A 381 3.58 12.89 -0.22
N GLN A 382 4.31 12.26 0.69
CA GLN A 382 5.34 11.26 0.42
C GLN A 382 5.65 10.55 1.72
N CYS A 383 5.93 9.25 1.66
CA CYS A 383 6.28 8.47 2.84
C CYS A 383 7.48 7.54 2.55
N GLY A 384 8.40 7.47 3.51
CA GLY A 384 9.57 6.59 3.48
C GLY A 384 10.73 7.09 2.60
N PRO A 385 11.81 6.31 2.45
CA PRO A 385 11.98 4.95 2.96
C PRO A 385 12.24 4.90 4.48
N ALA A 386 11.40 4.15 5.19
CA ALA A 386 11.53 3.89 6.63
C ALA A 386 12.08 2.49 6.86
N SER A 387 13.15 2.37 7.64
CA SER A 387 13.72 1.05 7.96
C SER A 387 12.73 0.23 8.78
N LEU A 388 12.44 -1.00 8.36
CA LEU A 388 11.59 -1.91 9.14
C LEU A 388 12.17 -2.16 10.54
N GLU A 389 13.50 -2.23 10.66
CA GLU A 389 14.17 -2.35 11.96
C GLU A 389 13.96 -1.11 12.83
N ALA A 390 13.95 0.10 12.24
CA ALA A 390 13.66 1.32 12.97
C ALA A 390 12.21 1.37 13.46
N ILE A 391 11.25 0.92 12.63
CA ILE A 391 9.83 0.79 13.02
C ILE A 391 9.71 -0.20 14.18
N LYS A 392 10.28 -1.40 14.02
CA LYS A 392 10.23 -2.49 15.00
C LYS A 392 10.82 -2.14 16.37
N CYS A 393 11.88 -1.34 16.39
CA CYS A 393 12.53 -0.90 17.63
C CYS A 393 12.00 0.44 18.18
N GLY A 394 11.05 1.09 17.52
CA GLY A 394 10.55 2.39 17.93
C GLY A 394 11.56 3.53 17.81
N ALA A 395 12.49 3.44 16.85
CA ALA A 395 13.55 4.42 16.63
C ALA A 395 13.07 5.63 15.81
N VAL A 396 12.08 6.34 16.34
CA VAL A 396 11.38 7.48 15.70
C VAL A 396 12.26 8.69 15.34
N GLY A 397 13.50 8.75 15.87
CA GLY A 397 14.46 9.79 15.52
C GLY A 397 15.16 9.58 14.18
N PHE A 398 14.98 8.43 13.53
CA PHE A 398 15.57 8.14 12.23
C PHE A 398 14.66 8.53 11.08
N SER A 399 15.29 8.97 10.00
CA SER A 399 14.61 9.26 8.76
C SER A 399 14.22 7.95 8.04
N TYR A 400 13.14 7.89 7.28
CA TYR A 400 12.08 8.89 7.12
C TYR A 400 10.78 8.33 7.70
N ASP A 401 9.91 9.20 8.21
CA ASP A 401 8.50 8.88 8.48
C ASP A 401 8.25 7.68 9.42
N VAL A 402 9.25 7.29 10.21
CA VAL A 402 9.17 6.19 11.19
C VAL A 402 8.03 6.36 12.20
N PRO A 403 7.76 7.55 12.78
CA PRO A 403 6.64 7.71 13.71
C PRO A 403 5.30 7.33 13.09
N PHE A 404 5.05 7.77 11.86
CA PHE A 404 3.80 7.54 11.14
C PHE A 404 3.61 6.05 10.83
N LEU A 405 4.61 5.40 10.22
CA LEU A 405 4.53 3.96 9.90
C LEU A 405 4.47 3.08 11.15
N LEU A 406 5.12 3.50 12.24
CA LEU A 406 5.00 2.83 13.53
C LEU A 406 3.58 2.94 14.09
N ALA A 407 2.98 4.13 14.05
CA ALA A 407 1.60 4.33 14.48
C ALA A 407 0.66 3.43 13.67
N SER A 408 0.85 3.34 12.36
CA SER A 408 0.04 2.48 11.47
C SER A 408 0.00 1.01 11.86
N VAL A 409 1.06 0.49 12.49
CA VAL A 409 1.16 -0.94 12.87
C VAL A 409 1.08 -1.21 14.37
N ASN A 410 1.25 -0.20 15.23
CA ASN A 410 1.39 -0.42 16.67
C ASN A 410 0.86 0.71 17.58
N ALA A 411 0.03 1.63 17.08
CA ALA A 411 -0.62 2.62 17.93
C ALA A 411 -1.60 1.96 18.92
N ASP A 412 -1.71 2.51 20.13
CA ASP A 412 -2.80 2.14 21.05
C ASP A 412 -4.08 2.92 20.67
N LEU A 413 -5.24 2.25 20.71
CA LEU A 413 -6.55 2.89 20.54
C LEU A 413 -7.05 3.43 21.87
N PHE A 414 -7.16 4.75 22.00
CA PHE A 414 -7.65 5.42 23.20
C PHE A 414 -9.07 5.93 22.98
N ARG A 415 -9.91 5.72 24.00
CA ARG A 415 -11.27 6.24 24.03
C ARG A 415 -11.39 7.31 25.10
N TRP A 416 -11.91 8.46 24.68
CA TRP A 416 -12.06 9.66 25.48
C TRP A 416 -13.53 9.99 25.62
N LYS A 417 -13.95 10.33 26.83
CA LYS A 417 -15.32 10.78 27.07
C LYS A 417 -15.30 12.20 27.59
N GLU A 418 -16.25 13.01 27.12
CA GLU A 418 -16.50 14.34 27.64
C GLU A 418 -16.66 14.29 29.17
N ASP A 419 -15.86 15.09 29.85
CA ASP A 419 -15.77 15.16 31.30
C ASP A 419 -15.65 16.64 31.72
N PRO A 420 -16.75 17.28 32.12
CA PRO A 420 -16.77 18.66 32.58
C PRO A 420 -15.92 18.91 33.84
N GLU A 421 -15.54 17.87 34.58
CA GLU A 421 -14.68 17.97 35.76
C GLU A 421 -13.18 17.87 35.41
N SER A 422 -12.86 17.44 34.19
CA SER A 422 -11.49 17.37 33.68
C SER A 422 -11.04 18.74 33.18
N ASP A 423 -9.81 19.15 33.55
CA ASP A 423 -9.18 20.37 33.03
C ASP A 423 -9.07 20.38 31.48
N ARG A 424 -9.13 19.21 30.84
CA ARG A 424 -9.06 19.05 29.38
C ARG A 424 -10.43 18.91 28.71
N GLY A 425 -11.51 18.92 29.48
CA GLY A 425 -12.87 18.64 29.01
C GLY A 425 -13.13 17.18 28.63
N TYR A 426 -12.12 16.31 28.70
CA TYR A 426 -12.21 14.89 28.37
C TYR A 426 -11.34 14.05 29.32
N THR A 427 -11.78 12.81 29.57
CA THR A 427 -11.05 11.82 30.37
C THR A 427 -10.91 10.51 29.59
N LYS A 428 -9.75 9.84 29.71
CA LYS A 428 -9.49 8.55 29.07
C LYS A 428 -10.27 7.45 29.78
N ILE A 429 -11.26 6.89 29.09
CA ILE A 429 -12.14 5.84 29.61
C ILE A 429 -11.66 4.43 29.29
N SER A 430 -10.93 4.24 28.18
CA SER A 430 -10.42 2.93 27.77
C SER A 430 -9.18 3.05 26.89
N SER A 431 -8.38 1.97 26.87
CA SER A 431 -7.20 1.80 26.04
C SER A 431 -7.15 0.36 25.54
N ASN A 432 -7.18 0.17 24.23
CA ASN A 432 -6.91 -1.11 23.58
C ASN A 432 -5.50 -1.07 22.97
N LYS A 433 -4.65 -1.99 23.40
CA LYS A 433 -3.21 -2.03 23.05
C LYS A 433 -2.88 -3.04 21.94
N TYR A 434 -3.88 -3.74 21.44
CA TYR A 434 -3.73 -4.93 20.58
C TYR A 434 -4.59 -4.85 19.31
N HIS A 435 -5.27 -3.72 19.09
CA HIS A 435 -6.22 -3.59 17.98
C HIS A 435 -5.52 -3.23 16.67
N ILE A 436 -4.48 -2.39 16.71
CA ILE A 436 -3.85 -1.85 15.50
C ILE A 436 -2.77 -2.79 14.96
N GLY A 437 -2.79 -2.97 13.64
CA GLY A 437 -1.82 -3.77 12.89
C GLY A 437 -1.82 -5.23 13.29
N ARG A 438 -3.00 -5.86 13.37
CA ARG A 438 -3.17 -7.23 13.90
C ARG A 438 -2.33 -8.25 13.13
N VAL A 439 -2.25 -8.12 11.82
CA VAL A 439 -1.44 -8.95 10.93
C VAL A 439 -0.97 -8.16 9.71
N ILE A 440 0.23 -8.47 9.25
CA ILE A 440 0.85 -7.85 8.07
C ILE A 440 1.26 -8.95 7.10
N PHE A 441 0.71 -8.89 5.89
CA PHE A 441 0.91 -9.92 4.86
C PHE A 441 1.69 -9.42 3.66
N THR A 442 2.42 -10.34 3.05
CA THR A 442 2.95 -10.20 1.68
C THR A 442 2.76 -11.50 0.91
N LYS A 443 3.10 -11.51 -0.38
CA LYS A 443 3.14 -12.74 -1.17
C LYS A 443 4.47 -13.47 -0.90
N ALA A 444 4.39 -14.75 -0.56
CA ALA A 444 5.55 -15.61 -0.38
C ALA A 444 6.33 -15.77 -1.70
N PRO A 445 7.68 -15.75 -1.65
CA PRO A 445 8.52 -16.15 -2.77
C PRO A 445 8.25 -17.59 -3.21
N TRP A 446 8.37 -17.85 -4.52
CA TRP A 446 8.36 -19.20 -5.13
C TRP A 446 7.04 -19.97 -5.06
N LEU A 447 6.09 -19.50 -4.27
CA LEU A 447 4.81 -20.15 -4.12
C LEU A 447 3.77 -19.39 -4.94
N PHE A 448 3.07 -20.13 -5.79
CA PHE A 448 2.04 -19.62 -6.67
C PHE A 448 0.75 -20.37 -6.38
N ASP A 449 -0.19 -19.71 -5.71
CA ASP A 449 -1.51 -20.27 -5.41
C ASP A 449 -2.62 -19.32 -5.86
N PRO A 450 -2.85 -19.14 -7.16
CA PRO A 450 -3.71 -18.07 -7.69
C PRO A 450 -5.15 -18.09 -7.17
N ASN A 451 -5.61 -19.25 -6.70
CA ASN A 451 -6.99 -19.48 -6.25
C ASN A 451 -7.11 -19.69 -4.74
N GLY A 452 -6.01 -19.63 -4.00
CA GLY A 452 -5.95 -19.87 -2.57
C GLY A 452 -5.00 -18.90 -1.84
N ASP A 453 -4.72 -19.26 -0.60
CA ASP A 453 -3.96 -18.43 0.33
C ASP A 453 -2.63 -19.07 0.76
N LYS A 454 -2.16 -20.13 0.09
CA LYS A 454 -0.92 -20.81 0.49
C LYS A 454 0.32 -19.94 0.29
N ASP A 455 0.26 -18.99 -0.62
CA ASP A 455 1.32 -18.01 -0.91
C ASP A 455 1.17 -16.74 -0.06
N ARG A 456 0.38 -16.78 1.01
CA ARG A 456 0.35 -15.74 2.03
C ARG A 456 1.51 -15.93 3.00
N GLU A 457 2.36 -14.91 3.10
CA GLU A 457 3.41 -14.85 4.11
C GLU A 457 3.04 -13.81 5.17
N ASP A 458 3.04 -14.22 6.44
CA ASP A 458 2.90 -13.32 7.59
C ASP A 458 4.27 -12.75 7.97
N ILE A 459 4.41 -11.44 7.82
CA ILE A 459 5.62 -10.67 8.08
C ILE A 459 5.44 -9.70 9.26
N THR A 460 4.43 -9.90 10.10
CA THR A 460 4.14 -9.05 11.27
C THR A 460 5.36 -8.90 12.19
N ASN A 461 6.10 -10.00 12.36
CA ASN A 461 7.33 -10.04 13.17
C ASN A 461 8.50 -9.20 12.61
N GLN A 462 8.41 -8.74 11.36
CA GLN A 462 9.40 -7.84 10.75
C GLN A 462 9.11 -6.37 11.11
N TYR A 463 7.86 -6.05 11.44
CA TYR A 463 7.39 -4.70 11.77
C TYR A 463 7.24 -4.46 13.27
N LYS A 464 6.86 -5.48 14.04
CA LYS A 464 6.72 -5.39 15.50
C LYS A 464 7.06 -6.70 16.17
N ALA A 465 7.37 -6.64 17.47
CA ALA A 465 7.51 -7.85 18.27
C ALA A 465 6.13 -8.46 18.57
N GLU A 466 6.12 -9.70 19.06
CA GLU A 466 4.88 -10.42 19.39
C GLU A 466 4.02 -9.62 20.38
N GLU A 467 2.74 -9.46 20.06
CA GLU A 467 1.80 -8.70 20.89
C GLU A 467 1.73 -9.28 22.31
N GLY A 468 1.70 -8.38 23.30
CA GLY A 468 1.72 -8.75 24.72
C GLY A 468 3.11 -9.08 25.27
N SER A 469 4.14 -9.18 24.42
CA SER A 469 5.53 -9.35 24.89
C SER A 469 6.09 -8.07 25.52
N ALA A 470 7.04 -8.22 26.45
CA ALA A 470 7.74 -7.06 27.01
C ALA A 470 8.53 -6.27 25.96
N THR A 471 9.05 -6.95 24.93
CA THR A 471 9.80 -6.34 23.83
C THR A 471 8.91 -5.43 22.99
N GLU A 472 7.71 -5.90 22.64
CA GLU A 472 6.71 -5.09 21.92
C GLU A 472 6.44 -3.81 22.71
N ARG A 473 6.14 -3.95 24.01
CA ARG A 473 5.77 -2.77 24.78
C ARG A 473 6.93 -1.80 24.93
N LEU A 474 8.15 -2.30 25.14
CA LEU A 474 9.35 -1.47 25.23
C LEU A 474 9.61 -0.71 23.93
N ALA A 475 9.37 -1.31 22.76
CA ALA A 475 9.53 -0.67 21.46
C ALA A 475 8.58 0.53 21.30
N LEU A 476 7.27 0.36 21.58
CA LEU A 476 6.34 1.50 21.53
C LEU A 476 6.71 2.56 22.56
N MET A 477 7.06 2.18 23.80
CA MET A 477 7.46 3.15 24.83
C MET A 477 8.75 3.89 24.47
N ASN A 478 9.65 3.26 23.69
CA ASN A 478 10.82 3.94 23.13
C ASN A 478 10.40 5.03 22.14
N ALA A 479 9.46 4.73 21.25
CA ALA A 479 8.88 5.71 20.33
C ALA A 479 8.16 6.85 21.05
N VAL A 480 7.33 6.54 22.06
CA VAL A 480 6.62 7.52 22.89
C VAL A 480 7.59 8.50 23.56
N ARG A 481 8.75 8.04 24.03
CA ARG A 481 9.77 8.94 24.61
C ARG A 481 10.37 9.92 23.58
N GLY A 482 10.38 9.54 22.31
CA GLY A 482 10.85 10.38 21.21
C GLY A 482 9.83 11.39 20.69
N VAL A 483 8.55 11.26 21.05
CA VAL A 483 7.46 12.10 20.54
C VAL A 483 6.75 12.82 21.69
N GLU A 484 6.83 14.14 21.74
CA GLU A 484 6.35 14.93 22.90
C GLU A 484 4.83 14.84 23.12
N ARG A 485 4.04 14.83 22.04
CA ARG A 485 2.57 14.66 22.12
C ARG A 485 2.22 13.31 22.71
N ALA A 486 2.85 12.23 22.23
CA ALA A 486 2.65 10.87 22.71
C ALA A 486 2.84 10.76 24.23
N LYS A 487 3.91 11.33 24.80
CA LYS A 487 4.15 11.29 26.26
C LYS A 487 2.92 11.73 27.06
N ARG A 488 2.29 12.84 26.66
CA ARG A 488 1.13 13.43 27.36
C ARG A 488 -0.11 12.54 27.31
N PHE A 489 -0.25 11.71 26.27
CA PHE A 489 -1.38 10.79 26.10
C PHE A 489 -1.17 9.50 26.90
N TYR A 490 0.06 8.97 26.87
CA TYR A 490 0.44 7.74 27.57
C TYR A 490 0.64 7.91 29.09
N GLU A 491 0.94 9.11 29.57
CA GLU A 491 1.01 9.42 31.02
C GLU A 491 -0.35 9.39 31.72
N LEU A 492 -1.45 9.57 30.98
CA LEU A 492 -2.78 9.59 31.56
C LEU A 492 -3.20 8.18 31.98
N PRO A 493 -3.64 7.97 33.24
CA PRO A 493 -4.12 6.67 33.68
C PRO A 493 -5.43 6.31 32.97
N SER A 494 -5.64 5.02 32.75
CA SER A 494 -6.97 4.47 32.42
C SER A 494 -7.71 4.15 33.71
N ILE A 495 -9.00 4.47 33.76
CA ILE A 495 -9.89 4.05 34.85
C ILE A 495 -10.24 2.58 34.57
N SER A 496 -9.59 1.62 35.24
CA SER A 496 -10.05 0.23 35.19
C SER A 496 -10.14 -0.37 36.59
N ARG A 497 -11.31 -0.95 36.90
CA ARG A 497 -11.50 -1.88 38.02
C ARG A 497 -12.10 -3.14 37.42
N GLU A 498 -11.37 -4.25 37.47
CA GLU A 498 -11.75 -5.55 36.87
C GLU A 498 -12.93 -6.27 37.58
N GLU A 499 -13.99 -5.55 37.95
CA GLU A 499 -15.19 -6.15 38.56
C GLU A 499 -16.10 -6.81 37.51
N LEU A 500 -16.14 -6.25 36.31
CA LEU A 500 -16.83 -6.77 35.13
C LEU A 500 -15.84 -6.96 33.99
N GLU A 501 -15.94 -8.10 33.33
CA GLU A 501 -15.18 -8.41 32.12
C GLU A 501 -16.17 -8.49 30.96
N PHE A 502 -15.83 -7.80 29.87
CA PHE A 502 -16.63 -7.70 28.67
C PHE A 502 -15.83 -8.21 27.48
N GLU A 503 -16.49 -8.87 26.55
CA GLU A 503 -15.90 -9.40 25.33
C GLU A 503 -16.91 -9.24 24.20
N LEU A 504 -16.55 -8.49 23.15
CA LEU A 504 -17.28 -8.47 21.89
C LEU A 504 -16.94 -9.76 21.12
N VAL A 505 -17.95 -10.47 20.64
CA VAL A 505 -17.73 -11.66 19.80
C VAL A 505 -17.50 -11.22 18.37
N ASP A 506 -16.27 -11.44 17.88
CA ASP A 506 -15.87 -11.18 16.49
C ASP A 506 -16.76 -11.94 15.49
N LEU A 507 -17.05 -11.29 14.35
CA LEU A 507 -17.86 -11.88 13.28
C LEU A 507 -17.00 -12.22 12.07
N ASP A 508 -16.57 -13.47 11.94
CA ASP A 508 -15.71 -13.84 10.82
C ASP A 508 -16.43 -13.82 9.47
N LYS A 509 -17.58 -14.50 9.31
CA LYS A 509 -18.21 -14.70 7.99
C LYS A 509 -19.71 -14.59 8.04
N VAL A 510 -20.26 -13.66 7.27
CA VAL A 510 -21.70 -13.49 7.05
C VAL A 510 -21.95 -13.41 5.56
N ASN A 511 -22.73 -14.32 4.98
CA ASN A 511 -23.06 -14.22 3.56
C ASN A 511 -24.11 -13.15 3.33
N ILE A 512 -24.06 -12.51 2.16
CA ILE A 512 -25.05 -11.52 1.77
C ILE A 512 -26.45 -12.16 1.73
N GLY A 513 -27.43 -11.48 2.35
CA GLY A 513 -28.80 -11.98 2.48
C GLY A 513 -29.05 -12.85 3.72
N GLU A 514 -28.05 -13.07 4.58
CA GLU A 514 -28.20 -13.74 5.88
C GLU A 514 -28.31 -12.74 7.03
N SER A 515 -28.94 -13.16 8.13
CA SER A 515 -28.96 -12.40 9.39
C SER A 515 -27.70 -12.68 10.20
N PHE A 516 -27.24 -11.69 10.97
CA PHE A 516 -26.13 -11.85 11.92
C PHE A 516 -26.47 -11.22 13.28
N ASN A 517 -25.61 -11.45 14.27
CA ASN A 517 -25.84 -10.96 15.63
C ASN A 517 -24.59 -10.26 16.17
N VAL A 518 -24.75 -9.04 16.68
CA VAL A 518 -23.73 -8.41 17.53
C VAL A 518 -23.91 -8.96 18.94
N VAL A 519 -22.87 -9.57 19.51
CA VAL A 519 -22.95 -10.28 20.78
C VAL A 519 -21.86 -9.80 21.72
N VAL A 520 -22.24 -9.45 22.96
CA VAL A 520 -21.30 -9.12 24.03
C VAL A 520 -21.47 -10.10 25.17
N ASN A 521 -20.39 -10.79 25.53
CA ASN A 521 -20.31 -11.60 26.74
C ASN A 521 -19.96 -10.70 27.92
N ILE A 522 -20.69 -10.82 29.02
CA ILE A 522 -20.45 -10.07 30.25
C ILE A 522 -20.22 -11.05 31.40
N ASN A 523 -19.11 -10.90 32.11
CA ASN A 523 -18.72 -11.73 33.25
C ASN A 523 -18.56 -10.88 34.51
N ASN A 524 -19.49 -11.01 35.46
CA ASN A 524 -19.43 -10.30 36.74
C ASN A 524 -18.58 -11.08 37.74
N LYS A 525 -17.34 -10.64 37.95
CA LYS A 525 -16.39 -11.20 38.90
C LYS A 525 -16.63 -10.71 40.33
N SER A 526 -17.47 -9.70 40.53
CA SER A 526 -17.78 -9.14 41.86
C SER A 526 -18.77 -9.99 42.66
N ASN A 527 -18.98 -9.61 43.93
CA ASN A 527 -19.94 -10.23 44.83
C ASN A 527 -21.27 -9.46 44.92
N SER A 528 -21.44 -8.39 44.13
CA SER A 528 -22.67 -7.58 44.11
C SER A 528 -23.31 -7.58 42.72
N VAL A 529 -24.62 -7.32 42.69
CA VAL A 529 -25.30 -7.02 41.42
C VAL A 529 -24.66 -5.76 40.86
N LYS A 530 -24.47 -5.73 39.54
CA LYS A 530 -23.99 -4.54 38.82
C LYS A 530 -25.03 -4.15 37.79
N THR A 531 -25.27 -2.85 37.67
CA THR A 531 -26.12 -2.30 36.61
C THR A 531 -25.23 -1.78 35.49
N VAL A 532 -25.50 -2.24 34.27
CA VAL A 532 -24.71 -1.93 33.07
C VAL A 532 -25.63 -1.29 32.05
N LYS A 533 -25.30 -0.08 31.63
CA LYS A 533 -25.91 0.59 30.47
C LYS A 533 -25.10 0.21 29.23
N ALA A 534 -25.69 -0.56 28.33
CA ALA A 534 -25.02 -1.03 27.12
C ALA A 534 -25.62 -0.43 25.85
N ILE A 535 -24.78 -0.23 24.85
CA ILE A 535 -25.11 0.21 23.50
C ILE A 535 -24.47 -0.79 22.54
N LEU A 536 -25.28 -1.39 21.67
CA LEU A 536 -24.82 -2.23 20.56
C LEU A 536 -25.22 -1.57 19.25
N SER A 537 -24.33 -1.55 18.26
CA SER A 537 -24.63 -1.02 16.95
C SER A 537 -23.91 -1.75 15.83
N ALA A 538 -24.49 -1.67 14.63
CA ALA A 538 -23.90 -2.08 13.37
C ALA A 538 -24.05 -0.93 12.38
N ALA A 539 -22.99 -0.64 11.62
CA ALA A 539 -22.96 0.35 10.55
C ALA A 539 -22.25 -0.24 9.31
N SER A 540 -22.63 0.21 8.12
CA SER A 540 -21.80 -0.02 6.93
C SER A 540 -20.68 1.02 6.90
N VAL A 541 -19.50 0.60 6.43
CA VAL A 541 -18.29 1.42 6.42
C VAL A 541 -17.57 1.28 5.07
N TYR A 542 -16.93 2.36 4.63
CA TYR A 542 -15.92 2.25 3.57
C TYR A 542 -14.71 1.50 4.11
N TYR A 543 -13.84 0.96 3.25
CA TYR A 543 -12.71 0.15 3.72
C TYR A 543 -11.68 0.97 4.53
N THR A 544 -11.73 2.30 4.42
CA THR A 544 -10.96 3.27 5.22
C THR A 544 -11.47 3.41 6.65
N GLY A 545 -12.56 2.73 7.01
CA GLY A 545 -13.21 2.81 8.32
C GLY A 545 -14.26 3.92 8.45
N ILE A 546 -14.38 4.82 7.45
CA ILE A 546 -15.37 5.90 7.46
C ILE A 546 -16.79 5.31 7.47
N LYS A 547 -17.59 5.70 8.47
CA LYS A 547 -18.99 5.28 8.61
C LYS A 547 -19.84 5.83 7.48
N ALA A 548 -20.57 4.96 6.80
CA ALA A 548 -21.49 5.32 5.72
C ALA A 548 -22.94 5.42 6.22
N HIS A 549 -23.51 4.29 6.66
CA HIS A 549 -24.91 4.24 7.10
C HIS A 549 -25.06 3.43 8.38
N LEU A 550 -25.81 3.99 9.35
CA LEU A 550 -26.24 3.22 10.51
C LEU A 550 -27.24 2.13 10.09
N ILE A 551 -26.88 0.88 10.33
CA ILE A 551 -27.71 -0.27 10.02
C ILE A 551 -28.73 -0.48 11.13
N LYS A 552 -28.24 -0.64 12.35
CA LYS A 552 -29.07 -0.90 13.53
C LYS A 552 -28.34 -0.48 14.80
N LYS A 553 -29.09 0.03 15.77
CA LYS A 553 -28.59 0.39 17.11
C LYS A 553 -29.63 0.03 18.15
N ALA A 554 -29.16 -0.46 19.30
CA ALA A 554 -29.99 -0.68 20.48
C ALA A 554 -29.21 -0.26 21.73
N SER A 555 -29.92 0.26 22.71
CA SER A 555 -29.38 0.58 24.03
C SER A 555 -30.34 0.13 25.13
N GLY A 556 -29.79 -0.14 26.31
CA GLY A 556 -30.59 -0.54 27.46
C GLY A 556 -29.77 -0.70 28.73
N ASP A 557 -30.47 -0.79 29.85
CA ASP A 557 -29.89 -1.03 31.17
C ASP A 557 -30.14 -2.49 31.57
N PHE A 558 -29.09 -3.13 32.08
CA PHE A 558 -29.09 -4.56 32.39
C PHE A 558 -28.51 -4.80 33.78
N GLN A 559 -29.15 -5.68 34.55
CA GLN A 559 -28.61 -6.11 35.84
C GLN A 559 -27.86 -7.43 35.66
N VAL A 560 -26.57 -7.41 35.96
CA VAL A 560 -25.70 -8.59 35.89
C VAL A 560 -25.53 -9.14 37.31
N GLN A 561 -25.98 -10.38 37.52
CA GLN A 561 -25.97 -11.00 38.85
C GLN A 561 -24.52 -11.26 39.33
N PRO A 562 -24.27 -11.32 40.64
CA PRO A 562 -22.94 -11.66 41.16
C PRO A 562 -22.46 -13.01 40.63
N LYS A 563 -21.17 -13.13 40.30
CA LYS A 563 -20.54 -14.39 39.85
C LYS A 563 -21.27 -15.06 38.68
N SER A 564 -21.91 -14.26 37.83
CA SER A 564 -22.68 -14.75 36.68
C SER A 564 -22.06 -14.31 35.36
N LYS A 565 -22.44 -15.03 34.30
CA LYS A 565 -22.16 -14.66 32.91
C LYS A 565 -23.48 -14.40 32.22
N GLU A 566 -23.58 -13.25 31.57
CA GLU A 566 -24.74 -12.80 30.81
C GLU A 566 -24.32 -12.49 29.37
N LEU A 567 -25.30 -12.48 28.47
CA LEU A 567 -25.07 -12.20 27.05
C LEU A 567 -26.05 -11.14 26.55
N LEU A 568 -25.50 -10.09 25.94
CA LEU A 568 -26.28 -9.08 25.22
C LEU A 568 -26.23 -9.36 23.73
N LYS A 569 -27.35 -9.17 23.05
CA LYS A 569 -27.50 -9.54 21.64
C LYS A 569 -28.33 -8.54 20.86
N LEU A 570 -27.79 -8.09 19.72
CA LEU A 570 -28.50 -7.33 18.70
C LEU A 570 -28.57 -8.13 17.40
N THR A 571 -29.76 -8.60 17.02
CA THR A 571 -29.98 -9.29 15.73
C THR A 571 -30.19 -8.30 14.60
N VAL A 572 -29.35 -8.40 13.56
CA VAL A 572 -29.44 -7.62 12.33
C VAL A 572 -29.92 -8.54 11.21
N LYS A 573 -30.98 -8.13 10.50
CA LYS A 573 -31.61 -8.90 9.42
C LYS A 573 -31.26 -8.31 8.03
N PRO A 574 -31.41 -9.07 6.93
CA PRO A 574 -31.15 -8.59 5.58
C PRO A 574 -31.85 -7.27 5.23
N GLU A 575 -33.11 -7.12 5.65
CA GLU A 575 -33.89 -5.89 5.47
C GLU A 575 -33.34 -4.68 6.24
N ASP A 576 -32.48 -4.88 7.25
CA ASP A 576 -31.86 -3.79 8.00
C ASP A 576 -30.66 -3.19 7.23
N TYR A 577 -29.98 -4.00 6.38
CA TYR A 577 -28.67 -3.66 5.81
C TYR A 577 -28.54 -3.67 4.29
N LEU A 578 -29.33 -4.44 3.53
CA LEU A 578 -29.06 -4.67 2.10
C LEU A 578 -29.05 -3.37 1.27
N ASP A 579 -29.93 -2.42 1.58
CA ASP A 579 -30.04 -1.12 0.90
C ASP A 579 -29.04 -0.07 1.39
N LYS A 580 -28.26 -0.40 2.42
CA LYS A 580 -27.27 0.46 3.07
C LYS A 580 -25.83 -0.04 2.91
N LEU A 581 -25.62 -1.12 2.17
CA LEU A 581 -24.28 -1.60 1.85
C LEU A 581 -23.57 -0.60 0.93
N VAL A 582 -22.30 -0.33 1.24
CA VAL A 582 -21.40 0.46 0.38
C VAL A 582 -20.36 -0.44 -0.29
N GLU A 583 -19.41 0.17 -1.01
CA GLU A 583 -18.33 -0.53 -1.71
C GLU A 583 -17.65 -1.56 -0.80
N TYR A 584 -17.33 -2.73 -1.36
CA TYR A 584 -16.78 -3.89 -0.65
C TYR A 584 -17.64 -4.48 0.47
N CYS A 585 -18.81 -3.91 0.79
CA CYS A 585 -19.74 -4.42 1.81
C CYS A 585 -19.09 -4.67 3.18
N ASN A 586 -18.21 -3.75 3.59
CA ASN A 586 -17.64 -3.79 4.93
C ASN A 586 -18.66 -3.28 5.96
N MET A 587 -18.63 -3.89 7.12
CA MET A 587 -19.51 -3.63 8.25
C MET A 587 -18.65 -3.41 9.49
N LYS A 588 -19.02 -2.43 10.31
CA LYS A 588 -18.45 -2.20 11.63
C LYS A 588 -19.51 -2.51 12.67
N ILE A 589 -19.15 -3.33 13.64
CA ILE A 589 -19.94 -3.54 14.86
C ILE A 589 -19.23 -2.89 16.02
N TYR A 590 -20.02 -2.30 16.90
CA TYR A 590 -19.52 -1.55 18.02
C TYR A 590 -20.36 -1.82 19.25
N ALA A 591 -19.67 -2.02 20.38
CA ALA A 591 -20.27 -2.19 21.68
C ALA A 591 -19.66 -1.23 22.68
N LEU A 592 -20.51 -0.63 23.51
CA LEU A 592 -20.12 0.21 24.63
C LEU A 592 -20.94 -0.19 25.84
N ALA A 593 -20.29 -0.37 26.99
CA ALA A 593 -20.93 -0.75 28.23
C ALA A 593 -20.41 0.13 29.37
N THR A 594 -21.30 0.89 30.01
CA THR A 594 -21.00 1.71 31.18
C THR A 594 -21.58 1.05 32.44
N VAL A 595 -20.73 0.79 33.43
CA VAL A 595 -21.13 0.31 34.76
C VAL A 595 -21.61 1.52 35.56
N THR A 596 -22.90 1.58 35.89
CA THR A 596 -23.51 2.80 36.45
C THR A 596 -22.96 3.17 37.82
N ASP A 597 -22.56 2.18 38.61
CA ASP A 597 -22.11 2.38 39.99
C ASP A 597 -20.72 3.01 40.07
N THR A 598 -19.86 2.72 39.09
CA THR A 598 -18.47 3.19 39.03
C THR A 598 -18.25 4.23 37.95
N ASN A 599 -19.22 4.41 37.05
CA ASN A 599 -19.12 5.17 35.80
C ASN A 599 -18.00 4.67 34.86
N GLU A 600 -17.51 3.45 35.09
CA GLU A 600 -16.50 2.82 34.26
C GLU A 600 -17.11 2.41 32.93
N THR A 601 -16.40 2.66 31.83
CA THR A 601 -16.91 2.40 30.48
C THR A 601 -15.94 1.53 29.70
N TRP A 602 -16.42 0.36 29.27
CA TRP A 602 -15.75 -0.52 28.33
C TRP A 602 -16.31 -0.31 26.93
N GLY A 603 -15.46 -0.33 25.91
CA GLY A 603 -15.91 -0.30 24.53
C GLY A 603 -14.98 -1.09 23.61
N GLU A 604 -15.57 -1.77 22.64
CA GLU A 604 -14.86 -2.60 21.66
C GLU A 604 -15.56 -2.49 20.30
N GLU A 605 -14.78 -2.66 19.24
CA GLU A 605 -15.25 -2.65 17.87
C GLU A 605 -14.61 -3.78 17.07
N ASP A 606 -15.36 -4.28 16.10
CA ASP A 606 -14.90 -5.27 15.14
C ASP A 606 -15.44 -4.93 13.75
N ASP A 607 -14.65 -5.23 12.73
CA ASP A 607 -14.96 -4.96 11.34
C ASP A 607 -14.96 -6.27 10.55
N PHE A 608 -16.05 -6.53 9.83
CA PHE A 608 -16.19 -7.73 9.01
C PHE A 608 -16.77 -7.42 7.64
N GLN A 609 -16.65 -8.36 6.71
CA GLN A 609 -17.18 -8.22 5.36
C GLN A 609 -18.41 -9.09 5.16
N ILE A 610 -19.46 -8.51 4.58
CA ILE A 610 -20.57 -9.29 4.03
C ILE A 610 -20.10 -9.99 2.75
N ILE A 611 -20.06 -11.32 2.79
CA ILE A 611 -19.48 -12.14 1.73
C ILE A 611 -20.47 -12.27 0.57
N LYS A 612 -20.04 -11.79 -0.60
CA LYS A 612 -20.73 -11.99 -1.87
C LYS A 612 -20.36 -13.35 -2.47
N PRO A 613 -21.24 -13.97 -3.28
CA PRO A 613 -20.87 -15.19 -4.00
C PRO A 613 -19.75 -14.89 -5.01
N LYS A 614 -18.91 -15.89 -5.26
CA LYS A 614 -17.88 -15.83 -6.30
C LYS A 614 -18.50 -16.11 -7.67
N LEU A 615 -17.95 -15.49 -8.71
CA LEU A 615 -18.26 -15.85 -10.08
C LEU A 615 -17.43 -17.06 -10.50
N ASP A 616 -18.08 -18.19 -10.76
CA ASP A 616 -17.42 -19.37 -11.33
C ASP A 616 -17.17 -19.12 -12.82
N ILE A 617 -15.91 -19.29 -13.23
CA ILE A 617 -15.47 -19.13 -14.61
C ILE A 617 -14.93 -20.47 -15.08
N LYS A 618 -15.59 -21.05 -16.07
CA LYS A 618 -15.19 -22.30 -16.72
C LYS A 618 -14.83 -22.04 -18.16
N VAL A 619 -13.61 -22.42 -18.51
CA VAL A 619 -13.01 -22.32 -19.83
C VAL A 619 -12.00 -23.45 -19.94
N SER A 620 -11.75 -23.94 -21.15
CA SER A 620 -10.71 -24.96 -21.34
C SER A 620 -9.36 -24.43 -20.88
N GLU A 621 -8.60 -25.25 -20.17
CA GLU A 621 -7.29 -24.87 -19.62
C GLU A 621 -6.26 -24.56 -20.71
N SER A 622 -6.42 -25.14 -21.91
CA SER A 622 -5.54 -24.98 -23.05
C SER A 622 -6.35 -24.59 -24.29
N LEU A 623 -5.98 -23.47 -24.92
CA LEU A 623 -6.71 -22.84 -26.02
C LEU A 623 -5.82 -22.53 -27.23
N PRO A 624 -6.24 -22.82 -28.46
CA PRO A 624 -5.48 -22.43 -29.63
C PRO A 624 -5.61 -20.92 -29.90
N VAL A 625 -4.50 -20.27 -30.22
CA VAL A 625 -4.47 -18.87 -30.61
C VAL A 625 -5.31 -18.65 -31.87
N ASN A 626 -5.99 -17.50 -31.96
CA ASN A 626 -6.85 -17.09 -33.07
C ASN A 626 -8.05 -18.01 -33.38
N GLN A 627 -8.39 -18.96 -32.49
CA GLN A 627 -9.56 -19.82 -32.66
C GLN A 627 -10.73 -19.46 -31.72
N PRO A 628 -11.97 -19.38 -32.23
CA PRO A 628 -13.14 -19.12 -31.38
C PRO A 628 -13.37 -20.21 -30.32
N THR A 629 -13.42 -19.78 -29.06
CA THR A 629 -13.61 -20.60 -27.85
C THR A 629 -14.82 -20.12 -27.05
N VAL A 630 -15.36 -20.96 -26.17
CA VAL A 630 -16.45 -20.60 -25.24
C VAL A 630 -15.92 -20.46 -23.81
N VAL A 631 -16.29 -19.37 -23.14
CA VAL A 631 -16.19 -19.22 -21.69
C VAL A 631 -17.58 -19.29 -21.08
N LYS A 632 -17.68 -19.91 -19.90
CA LYS A 632 -18.89 -20.04 -19.12
C LYS A 632 -18.76 -19.34 -17.78
N PHE A 633 -19.69 -18.44 -17.50
CA PHE A 633 -19.81 -17.73 -16.24
C PHE A 633 -21.02 -18.27 -15.48
N SER A 634 -20.87 -18.53 -14.17
CA SER A 634 -22.01 -18.92 -13.34
C SER A 634 -21.91 -18.48 -11.88
N PHE A 635 -23.07 -18.15 -11.31
CA PHE A 635 -23.24 -17.92 -9.87
C PHE A 635 -24.74 -18.04 -9.53
N THR A 636 -25.07 -18.21 -8.26
CA THR A 636 -26.47 -18.23 -7.79
C THR A 636 -26.83 -16.88 -7.20
N ASN A 637 -27.98 -16.31 -7.57
CA ASN A 637 -28.50 -15.10 -6.92
C ASN A 637 -28.75 -15.39 -5.42
N PRO A 638 -27.98 -14.79 -4.50
CA PRO A 638 -28.07 -15.08 -3.07
C PRO A 638 -29.25 -14.34 -2.41
N LEU A 639 -29.83 -13.34 -3.08
CA LEU A 639 -30.86 -12.49 -2.51
C LEU A 639 -32.25 -13.11 -2.67
N LYS A 640 -33.14 -12.72 -1.76
CA LYS A 640 -34.58 -13.06 -1.80
C LYS A 640 -35.39 -12.16 -2.74
N ILE A 641 -34.71 -11.34 -3.54
CA ILE A 641 -35.28 -10.41 -4.53
C ILE A 641 -34.72 -10.69 -5.92
N THR A 642 -35.39 -10.15 -6.94
CA THR A 642 -34.93 -10.24 -8.35
C THR A 642 -33.82 -9.23 -8.57
N LEU A 643 -32.72 -9.65 -9.23
CA LEU A 643 -31.66 -8.74 -9.68
C LEU A 643 -32.06 -8.12 -11.02
N THR A 644 -31.91 -6.80 -11.14
CA THR A 644 -32.32 -6.03 -12.32
C THR A 644 -31.15 -5.34 -13.00
N LYS A 645 -31.28 -5.06 -14.31
CA LYS A 645 -30.21 -4.44 -15.13
C LYS A 645 -28.89 -5.21 -15.05
N CYS A 646 -29.02 -6.53 -15.12
CA CYS A 646 -27.90 -7.44 -14.95
C CYS A 646 -26.91 -7.31 -16.11
N GLN A 647 -25.62 -7.32 -15.82
CA GLN A 647 -24.57 -7.33 -16.83
C GLN A 647 -23.35 -8.11 -16.34
N PHE A 648 -22.71 -8.81 -17.27
CA PHE A 648 -21.39 -9.41 -17.09
C PHE A 648 -20.35 -8.53 -17.78
N LYS A 649 -19.20 -8.34 -17.15
CA LYS A 649 -18.02 -7.78 -17.78
C LYS A 649 -16.88 -8.77 -17.67
N TYR A 650 -16.06 -8.91 -18.70
CA TYR A 650 -14.86 -9.72 -18.59
C TYR A 650 -13.76 -9.23 -19.51
N GLU A 651 -12.53 -9.45 -19.08
CA GLU A 651 -11.33 -9.10 -19.80
C GLU A 651 -10.23 -10.14 -19.56
N GLY A 652 -9.31 -10.21 -20.49
CA GLY A 652 -8.07 -10.94 -20.32
C GLY A 652 -7.01 -10.31 -21.22
N PRO A 653 -5.90 -9.80 -20.68
CA PRO A 653 -4.76 -9.36 -21.49
C PRO A 653 -4.41 -10.44 -22.51
N GLY A 654 -4.17 -10.07 -23.78
CA GLY A 654 -3.89 -11.05 -24.85
C GLY A 654 -5.07 -11.94 -25.28
N VAL A 655 -6.20 -11.92 -24.58
CA VAL A 655 -7.36 -12.81 -24.80
C VAL A 655 -8.54 -12.05 -25.38
N THR A 656 -9.01 -11.02 -24.69
CA THR A 656 -10.09 -10.14 -25.17
C THR A 656 -10.07 -8.82 -24.41
N ARG A 657 -10.30 -7.72 -25.14
CA ARG A 657 -10.46 -6.39 -24.54
C ARG A 657 -11.87 -6.23 -23.98
N ASN A 658 -11.95 -5.82 -22.71
CA ASN A 658 -13.11 -5.35 -21.95
C ASN A 658 -14.48 -5.55 -22.63
N LYS A 659 -15.06 -6.74 -22.46
CA LYS A 659 -16.38 -7.09 -23.00
C LYS A 659 -17.44 -6.84 -21.95
N THR A 660 -18.50 -6.12 -22.33
CA THR A 660 -19.71 -5.97 -21.50
C THR A 660 -20.88 -6.69 -22.17
N ILE A 661 -21.54 -7.57 -21.43
CA ILE A 661 -22.65 -8.40 -21.90
C ILE A 661 -23.87 -8.12 -21.02
N PRO A 662 -24.90 -7.43 -21.55
CA PRO A 662 -26.18 -7.32 -20.87
C PRO A 662 -26.80 -8.70 -20.65
N TYR A 663 -27.41 -8.89 -19.50
CA TYR A 663 -28.11 -10.12 -19.12
C TYR A 663 -29.52 -9.76 -18.64
N ARG A 664 -30.46 -10.71 -18.80
CA ARG A 664 -31.83 -10.52 -18.31
C ARG A 664 -31.86 -10.43 -16.78
N ASP A 665 -32.99 -9.98 -16.25
CA ASP A 665 -33.24 -10.03 -14.82
C ASP A 665 -33.19 -11.48 -14.28
N ILE A 666 -32.69 -11.63 -13.05
CA ILE A 666 -32.40 -12.93 -12.40
C ILE A 666 -33.27 -13.07 -11.16
N ARG A 667 -34.09 -14.11 -11.09
CA ARG A 667 -35.02 -14.32 -9.96
C ARG A 667 -34.26 -14.67 -8.67
N ALA A 668 -34.92 -14.47 -7.54
CA ALA A 668 -34.41 -14.88 -6.24
C ALA A 668 -33.99 -16.37 -6.23
N GLY A 669 -32.76 -16.65 -5.78
CA GLY A 669 -32.22 -18.02 -5.70
C GLY A 669 -31.91 -18.71 -7.03
N GLU A 670 -32.07 -18.02 -8.17
CA GLU A 670 -31.82 -18.60 -9.49
C GLU A 670 -30.33 -18.83 -9.75
N LEU A 671 -29.97 -20.00 -10.28
CA LEU A 671 -28.63 -20.28 -10.82
C LEU A 671 -28.49 -19.63 -12.20
N VAL A 672 -27.56 -18.68 -12.30
CA VAL A 672 -27.23 -17.98 -13.53
C VAL A 672 -26.16 -18.73 -14.28
N VAL A 673 -26.36 -18.91 -15.58
CA VAL A 673 -25.35 -19.44 -16.49
C VAL A 673 -25.32 -18.57 -17.75
N LEU A 674 -24.15 -18.04 -18.07
CA LEU A 674 -23.87 -17.33 -19.31
C LEU A 674 -22.74 -18.04 -20.05
N GLU A 675 -22.97 -18.38 -21.31
CA GLU A 675 -21.93 -18.86 -22.22
C GLU A 675 -21.66 -17.78 -23.26
N HIS A 676 -20.39 -17.47 -23.46
CA HIS A 676 -19.97 -16.43 -24.40
C HIS A 676 -18.77 -16.88 -25.24
N ARG A 677 -18.76 -16.50 -26.52
CA ARG A 677 -17.68 -16.84 -27.44
C ARG A 677 -16.62 -15.73 -27.49
N PHE A 678 -15.36 -16.10 -27.44
CA PHE A 678 -14.22 -15.18 -27.60
C PHE A 678 -13.11 -15.86 -28.40
N THR A 679 -12.15 -15.07 -28.89
CA THR A 679 -11.01 -15.56 -29.65
C THR A 679 -9.73 -15.03 -29.00
N PRO A 680 -8.89 -15.89 -28.39
CA PRO A 680 -7.63 -15.46 -27.82
C PRO A 680 -6.68 -15.02 -28.94
N MET A 681 -5.91 -13.96 -28.74
CA MET A 681 -5.08 -13.33 -29.77
C MET A 681 -3.57 -13.45 -29.50
N ARG A 682 -3.18 -13.88 -28.30
CA ARG A 682 -1.78 -13.97 -27.86
C ARG A 682 -1.55 -15.30 -27.15
N ALA A 683 -0.50 -16.01 -27.54
CA ALA A 683 -0.05 -17.23 -26.89
C ALA A 683 0.55 -16.99 -25.50
N GLY A 684 0.74 -18.07 -24.73
CA GLY A 684 1.27 -18.10 -23.37
C GLY A 684 0.20 -18.17 -22.28
N ALA A 685 0.65 -18.20 -21.03
CA ALA A 685 -0.21 -18.18 -19.86
C ALA A 685 -0.95 -16.83 -19.76
N GLN A 686 -2.28 -16.88 -19.86
CA GLN A 686 -3.16 -15.74 -19.76
C GLN A 686 -4.10 -15.88 -18.55
N LYS A 687 -4.70 -14.77 -18.14
CA LYS A 687 -5.76 -14.75 -17.11
C LYS A 687 -7.01 -14.10 -17.67
N LEU A 688 -8.15 -14.66 -17.31
CA LEU A 688 -9.47 -14.10 -17.60
C LEU A 688 -10.11 -13.68 -16.28
N VAL A 689 -10.43 -12.40 -16.18
CA VAL A 689 -11.12 -11.82 -15.02
C VAL A 689 -12.51 -11.43 -15.48
N ALA A 690 -13.53 -11.79 -14.69
CA ALA A 690 -14.91 -11.42 -14.97
C ALA A 690 -15.59 -10.84 -13.73
N THR A 691 -16.51 -9.93 -13.98
CA THR A 691 -17.37 -9.33 -12.99
C THR A 691 -18.84 -9.44 -13.39
N PHE A 692 -19.72 -9.54 -12.41
CA PHE A 692 -21.15 -9.39 -12.57
C PHE A 692 -21.62 -8.18 -11.75
N SER A 693 -22.53 -7.41 -12.33
CA SER A 693 -23.19 -6.29 -11.65
C SER A 693 -24.67 -6.21 -12.02
N SER A 694 -25.47 -5.73 -11.08
CA SER A 694 -26.90 -5.46 -11.19
C SER A 694 -27.24 -4.24 -10.32
N THR A 695 -28.49 -3.79 -10.31
CA THR A 695 -28.88 -2.67 -9.44
C THR A 695 -28.73 -3.01 -7.95
N GLU A 696 -29.02 -4.26 -7.57
CA GLU A 696 -29.11 -4.71 -6.18
C GLU A 696 -27.84 -5.45 -5.71
N LEU A 697 -27.06 -6.01 -6.64
CA LEU A 697 -25.88 -6.80 -6.35
C LEU A 697 -24.74 -6.42 -7.29
N LEU A 698 -23.75 -5.72 -6.72
CA LEU A 698 -22.57 -5.21 -7.40
C LEU A 698 -21.33 -6.05 -7.06
N ASP A 699 -20.28 -5.95 -7.88
CA ASP A 699 -18.93 -6.47 -7.63
C ASP A 699 -18.83 -7.96 -7.30
N ILE A 700 -19.65 -8.80 -7.94
CA ILE A 700 -19.38 -10.23 -7.98
C ILE A 700 -18.19 -10.44 -8.92
N THR A 701 -17.10 -11.03 -8.46
CA THR A 701 -15.88 -11.22 -9.25
C THR A 701 -15.46 -12.68 -9.33
N GLY A 702 -14.76 -13.03 -10.40
CA GLY A 702 -14.13 -14.33 -10.62
C GLY A 702 -12.90 -14.19 -11.51
N ALA A 703 -12.01 -15.16 -11.43
CA ALA A 703 -10.85 -15.25 -12.30
C ALA A 703 -10.61 -16.71 -12.71
N ALA A 704 -10.05 -16.91 -13.89
CA ALA A 704 -9.56 -18.20 -14.37
C ALA A 704 -8.22 -18.02 -15.09
N SER A 705 -7.31 -18.96 -14.89
CA SER A 705 -6.07 -19.07 -15.67
C SER A 705 -6.34 -19.91 -16.92
N ILE A 706 -5.77 -19.49 -18.04
CA ILE A 706 -5.82 -20.24 -19.31
C ILE A 706 -4.44 -20.22 -19.95
N ASP A 707 -4.07 -21.30 -20.61
CA ASP A 707 -2.87 -21.37 -21.43
C ASP A 707 -3.26 -21.28 -22.90
N VAL A 708 -2.70 -20.33 -23.64
CA VAL A 708 -2.98 -20.17 -25.07
C VAL A 708 -1.79 -20.69 -25.85
N TYR A 709 -1.96 -21.73 -26.65
CA TYR A 709 -0.89 -22.29 -27.49
C TYR A 709 -1.00 -21.80 -28.93
N ASP A 710 0.15 -21.71 -29.60
CA ASP A 710 0.21 -21.47 -31.04
C ASP A 710 0.34 -22.81 -31.75
N ASP A 711 -0.68 -23.19 -32.53
CA ASP A 711 -0.71 -24.41 -33.34
C ASP A 711 0.19 -24.32 -34.59
N THR A 712 0.88 -23.20 -34.83
CA THR A 712 1.67 -22.98 -36.05
C THR A 712 3.14 -23.42 -35.96
N GLU A 713 3.56 -24.06 -34.86
CA GLU A 713 4.87 -24.75 -34.77
C GLU A 713 4.72 -26.28 -34.92
N GLU A 714 4.38 -26.75 -36.13
CA GLU A 714 4.72 -28.11 -36.63
C GLU A 714 5.60 -28.03 -37.89
#